data_AF-A0A7X9WWR5-F1
#
_entry.id   AF-A0A7X9WWR5-F1
#
_cell.length_a   1.000
_cell.length_b   1.000
_cell.length_c   1.000
_cell.angle_alpha   90.00
_cell.angle_beta   90.00
_cell.angle_gamma   90.00
#
_symmetry.space_group_name_H-M   'P 1'
#
loop_
_entity.id
_entity.type
_entity.pdbx_description
1 polymer ?
#
loop_
_entity_poly.entity_id
_entity_poly.type
_entity_poly.pdbx_seq_one_letter_code
_entity_poly.pdbx_strand_id
1 'polypeptide(L)'
;MALAGGNMLIASTVALLLAPSMPKPDAAQTQKREPRPVRTKGIGTRRVFAKAMFWDTNHNGETVDVLAFLSGRSHAMRQPYLNDDKVTIVAGVVQGLADGAYATGKVLAGVNLGLATETAFPAVISALPGIWTADHRGDGITSGYLIKKPVKAKNYLEVYPQADNTILSAVFDMSYLFDPRDLTMDAYDPDTWVKADPLLDNPVLGLLWYLITDRGVDYDTQILPVIDYWTSAADHCDELVALKGGGFERRYRCCILFDMTGEPADIISEILKTFDGWYSEDALGRYIVYSGRYYEPTVAIGPSQIVNARHQGFVEDEDFINEIPITYVSAEHDYNEPDATPWTDEDDIAERGKVNSTNFSPQTPSHSQNRRLAKRFMARQNAADRGTITTNYDGMTVIGERFIWLNHVEAETSFYTGAAEIVTSPERDMQTLGVSFDWVAVSPSIDNWNAATEEGEPAPVEDRIAPLPLEAPVITDTEAELGDGGSSARIRITVDGFDRNDVTWFARWRITTDTTWNEQEYSDIDPGPDAVLLTSLVPLDVSVDVEVAYGVGDGRVSPWSALEAVSTSTAALAPAPPTGVSGTGGTLEADIAWTNSASANLAYSRAYRNTTNTYSGSTLVSGDMASAAGAAQSFHDEPAAGAWYYFVRGFNSAGTGSAAVGTGLVTVV
;
A
#
# COMPACT_ATOMS: atom_id res chain seq x y z
N MET A 1 22.40 -34.87 -39.37
CA MET A 1 22.63 -33.75 -38.42
C MET A 1 22.33 -32.49 -39.21
N ALA A 2 21.08 -32.03 -39.17
CA ALA A 2 20.63 -30.89 -39.97
C ALA A 2 21.09 -29.61 -39.27
N LEU A 3 21.94 -28.82 -39.92
CA LEU A 3 22.20 -27.44 -39.51
C LEU A 3 20.90 -26.66 -39.71
N ALA A 4 20.19 -26.41 -38.62
CA ALA A 4 19.18 -25.36 -38.61
C ALA A 4 19.92 -24.02 -38.64
N GLY A 5 19.80 -23.28 -39.74
CA GLY A 5 20.22 -21.89 -39.79
C GLY A 5 19.41 -21.10 -38.77
N GLY A 6 20.06 -20.67 -37.70
CA GLY A 6 19.52 -19.65 -36.81
C GLY A 6 19.50 -18.34 -37.58
N ASN A 7 18.34 -17.69 -37.65
CA ASN A 7 18.25 -16.31 -38.09
C ASN A 7 19.10 -15.46 -37.13
N MET A 8 20.05 -14.70 -37.68
CA MET A 8 20.84 -13.71 -36.95
C MET A 8 19.89 -12.69 -36.29
N LEU A 9 20.07 -12.45 -35.00
CA LEU A 9 19.35 -11.44 -34.25
C LEU A 9 20.38 -10.45 -33.68
N ILE A 10 20.53 -9.29 -34.32
CA ILE A 10 21.22 -8.13 -33.75
C ILE A 10 20.12 -7.18 -33.31
N ALA A 11 20.05 -6.89 -32.01
CA ALA A 11 19.15 -5.86 -31.51
C ALA A 11 19.95 -4.58 -31.31
N SER A 12 19.56 -3.55 -32.07
CA SER A 12 19.93 -2.14 -31.86
C SER A 12 18.70 -1.41 -31.32
N THR A 13 18.84 -0.26 -30.67
CA THR A 13 17.69 0.50 -30.15
C THR A 13 16.67 0.96 -31.22
N VAL A 14 17.04 0.97 -32.52
CA VAL A 14 16.19 1.42 -33.65
C VAL A 14 15.37 0.30 -34.27
N ALA A 15 15.93 -0.92 -34.40
CA ALA A 15 15.16 -2.08 -34.87
C ALA A 15 13.95 -2.41 -33.95
N LEU A 16 13.95 -1.83 -32.74
CA LEU A 16 12.96 -2.01 -31.67
C LEU A 16 11.73 -1.10 -31.79
N LEU A 17 11.70 -0.12 -32.70
CA LEU A 17 10.51 0.71 -32.95
C LEU A 17 9.39 -0.04 -33.70
N LEU A 18 9.74 -1.06 -34.48
CA LEU A 18 8.81 -1.79 -35.35
C LEU A 18 8.28 -3.09 -34.72
N ALA A 19 8.85 -3.51 -33.58
CA ALA A 19 8.38 -4.68 -32.83
C ALA A 19 7.25 -4.26 -31.87
N PRO A 20 6.14 -5.03 -31.78
CA PRO A 20 5.12 -4.77 -30.77
C PRO A 20 5.76 -4.83 -29.38
N SER A 21 5.72 -3.72 -28.64
CA SER A 21 6.26 -3.69 -27.28
C SER A 21 5.52 -4.73 -26.45
N MET A 22 6.26 -5.66 -25.82
CA MET A 22 5.66 -6.49 -24.77
C MET A 22 4.95 -5.58 -23.78
N PRO A 23 3.76 -5.96 -23.28
CA PRO A 23 3.17 -5.28 -22.15
C PRO A 23 4.21 -5.26 -21.04
N LYS A 24 4.66 -4.05 -20.66
CA LYS A 24 5.47 -3.92 -19.46
C LYS A 24 4.73 -4.64 -18.34
N PRO A 25 5.42 -5.43 -17.48
CA PRO A 25 4.76 -6.04 -16.33
C PRO A 25 4.19 -5.00 -15.34
N ASP A 26 4.32 -3.70 -15.63
CA ASP A 26 3.63 -2.59 -14.98
C ASP A 26 2.09 -2.77 -14.94
N ALA A 27 1.50 -3.56 -15.85
CA ALA A 27 0.10 -4.00 -15.74
C ALA A 27 -0.16 -5.02 -14.59
N ALA A 28 0.82 -5.23 -13.69
CA ALA A 28 0.78 -6.10 -12.52
C ALA A 28 1.04 -5.34 -11.21
N GLN A 29 0.69 -4.06 -11.11
CA GLN A 29 0.60 -3.33 -9.83
C GLN A 29 -0.44 -3.92 -8.84
N THR A 30 -1.08 -5.03 -9.20
CA THR A 30 -2.01 -5.76 -8.34
C THR A 30 -1.67 -7.25 -8.36
N GLN A 31 -1.84 -7.89 -7.21
CA GLN A 31 -1.74 -9.35 -7.10
C GLN A 31 -2.85 -10.00 -7.93
N LYS A 32 -2.47 -10.82 -8.91
CA LYS A 32 -3.41 -11.60 -9.73
C LYS A 32 -3.52 -13.02 -9.21
N ARG A 33 -4.76 -13.49 -9.05
CA ARG A 33 -5.09 -14.91 -8.78
C ARG A 33 -5.44 -15.56 -10.12
N GLU A 34 -4.45 -16.18 -10.74
CA GLU A 34 -4.61 -16.88 -12.02
C GLU A 34 -4.38 -18.38 -11.82
N PRO A 35 -5.07 -19.27 -12.56
CA PRO A 35 -4.89 -20.72 -12.43
C PRO A 35 -3.44 -21.20 -12.66
N ARG A 36 -2.67 -20.44 -13.44
CA ARG A 36 -1.26 -20.70 -13.74
C ARG A 36 -0.52 -19.36 -13.81
N PRO A 37 -0.02 -18.82 -12.69
CA PRO A 37 0.70 -17.56 -12.70
C PRO A 37 1.98 -17.67 -13.54
N VAL A 38 2.21 -16.69 -14.41
CA VAL A 38 3.43 -16.60 -15.22
C VAL A 38 4.64 -16.36 -14.33
N ARG A 39 5.77 -17.00 -14.58
CA ARG A 39 7.01 -16.75 -13.82
C ARG A 39 7.62 -15.42 -14.23
N THR A 40 8.11 -14.65 -13.27
CA THR A 40 8.76 -13.35 -13.50
C THR A 40 10.20 -13.40 -13.00
N LYS A 41 11.10 -12.72 -13.71
CA LYS A 41 12.51 -12.54 -13.38
C LYS A 41 12.85 -11.05 -13.42
N GLY A 42 13.96 -10.66 -12.80
CA GLY A 42 14.39 -9.27 -12.89
C GLY A 42 15.84 -9.03 -12.50
N ILE A 43 16.33 -7.85 -12.88
CA ILE A 43 17.70 -7.35 -12.72
C ILE A 43 17.63 -6.02 -11.99
N GLY A 44 18.53 -5.78 -11.03
CA GLY A 44 18.53 -4.57 -10.21
C GLY A 44 17.55 -4.63 -9.04
N THR A 45 17.09 -3.45 -8.61
CA THR A 45 16.21 -3.29 -7.44
C THR A 45 14.86 -2.73 -7.87
N ARG A 46 13.76 -3.42 -7.55
CA ARG A 46 12.40 -2.97 -7.85
C ARG A 46 11.40 -3.51 -6.83
N ARG A 47 10.27 -2.80 -6.67
CA ARG A 47 9.08 -3.33 -6.00
C ARG A 47 8.42 -4.38 -6.87
N VAL A 48 8.23 -5.57 -6.33
CA VAL A 48 7.61 -6.72 -7.00
C VAL A 48 6.30 -7.06 -6.32
N PHE A 49 5.26 -7.19 -7.12
CA PHE A 49 3.95 -7.67 -6.69
C PHE A 49 3.90 -9.18 -6.88
N ALA A 50 3.49 -9.88 -5.82
CA ALA A 50 3.54 -11.32 -5.81
C ALA A 50 2.38 -11.93 -6.62
N LYS A 51 2.60 -13.13 -7.14
CA LYS A 51 1.58 -13.97 -7.76
C LYS A 51 1.17 -15.06 -6.77
N ALA A 52 -0.13 -15.34 -6.65
CA ALA A 52 -0.60 -16.32 -5.66
C ALA A 52 -0.24 -17.76 -6.09
N MET A 53 0.45 -18.50 -5.22
CA MET A 53 0.74 -19.93 -5.40
C MET A 53 -0.29 -20.81 -4.71
N PHE A 54 -0.75 -20.37 -3.54
CA PHE A 54 -1.72 -21.09 -2.71
C PHE A 54 -2.50 -20.08 -1.88
N TRP A 55 -3.78 -20.34 -1.67
CA TRP A 55 -4.64 -19.57 -0.79
C TRP A 55 -5.64 -20.52 -0.13
N ASP A 56 -5.82 -20.40 1.17
CA ASP A 56 -6.85 -21.13 1.90
C ASP A 56 -7.22 -20.39 3.19
N THR A 57 -8.34 -20.77 3.79
CA THR A 57 -8.83 -20.23 5.06
C THR A 57 -8.84 -21.34 6.09
N ASN A 58 -8.09 -21.14 7.16
CA ASN A 58 -8.07 -22.07 8.28
C ASN A 58 -9.43 -22.09 9.01
N HIS A 59 -9.75 -23.18 9.70
CA HIS A 59 -11.00 -23.38 10.45
C HIS A 59 -11.25 -22.32 11.54
N ASN A 60 -10.19 -21.65 12.01
CA ASN A 60 -10.25 -20.57 12.98
C ASN A 60 -10.51 -19.18 12.33
N GLY A 61 -10.64 -19.11 11.00
CA GLY A 61 -10.87 -17.88 10.24
C GLY A 61 -9.62 -17.14 9.78
N GLU A 62 -8.40 -17.66 10.04
CA GLU A 62 -7.17 -17.09 9.51
C GLU A 62 -7.08 -17.35 8.00
N THR A 63 -6.89 -16.31 7.20
CA THR A 63 -6.59 -16.47 5.77
C THR A 63 -5.09 -16.63 5.59
N VAL A 64 -4.69 -17.57 4.73
CA VAL A 64 -3.30 -17.95 4.50
C VAL A 64 -3.02 -17.91 3.02
N ASP A 65 -2.21 -16.95 2.60
CA ASP A 65 -1.74 -16.81 1.24
C ASP A 65 -0.25 -17.18 1.16
N VAL A 66 0.12 -18.02 0.20
CA VAL A 66 1.53 -18.27 -0.18
C VAL A 66 1.75 -17.74 -1.59
N LEU A 67 2.85 -17.01 -1.75
CA LEU A 67 3.05 -16.06 -2.82
C LEU A 67 4.41 -16.28 -3.50
N ALA A 68 4.48 -16.12 -4.82
CA ALA A 68 5.71 -16.13 -5.60
C ALA A 68 6.02 -14.72 -6.11
N PHE A 69 7.21 -14.20 -5.79
CA PHE A 69 7.67 -12.89 -6.28
C PHE A 69 8.51 -13.04 -7.54
N LEU A 70 9.61 -13.80 -7.45
CA LEU A 70 10.59 -13.93 -8.52
C LEU A 70 11.00 -15.40 -8.69
N SER A 71 11.21 -15.79 -9.93
CA SER A 71 11.81 -17.06 -10.28
C SER A 71 13.33 -16.97 -10.16
N GLY A 72 13.91 -17.75 -9.27
CA GLY A 72 15.33 -17.71 -8.95
C GLY A 72 15.60 -17.08 -7.59
N ARG A 73 16.88 -17.13 -7.20
CA ARG A 73 17.37 -16.61 -5.92
C ARG A 73 17.48 -15.10 -5.98
N SER A 74 16.87 -14.41 -5.02
CA SER A 74 17.02 -12.97 -4.80
C SER A 74 18.09 -12.67 -3.77
N HIS A 75 18.71 -11.50 -3.85
CA HIS A 75 19.77 -11.10 -2.93
C HIS A 75 19.23 -10.73 -1.55
N ALA A 76 18.23 -9.85 -1.50
CA ALA A 76 17.62 -9.42 -0.26
C ALA A 76 16.23 -8.81 -0.49
N MET A 77 15.35 -8.96 0.50
CA MET A 77 14.17 -8.11 0.63
C MET A 77 14.57 -6.83 1.35
N ARG A 78 14.32 -5.68 0.73
CA ARG A 78 14.63 -4.35 1.27
C ARG A 78 13.49 -3.79 2.12
N GLN A 79 12.29 -3.78 1.55
CA GLN A 79 11.12 -3.13 2.16
C GLN A 79 9.85 -3.90 1.80
N PRO A 80 9.14 -4.50 2.77
CA PRO A 80 7.81 -5.05 2.55
C PRO A 80 6.74 -3.96 2.60
N TYR A 81 5.68 -4.18 1.83
CA TYR A 81 4.53 -3.31 1.72
C TYR A 81 3.24 -4.13 1.85
N LEU A 82 2.27 -3.61 2.61
CA LEU A 82 0.88 -4.08 2.54
C LEU A 82 0.07 -3.01 1.84
N ASN A 83 -0.46 -3.33 0.66
CA ASN A 83 -1.01 -2.34 -0.26
C ASN A 83 0.01 -1.22 -0.49
N ASP A 84 -0.31 0.04 -0.19
CA ASP A 84 0.61 1.17 -0.34
C ASP A 84 1.36 1.54 0.97
N ASP A 85 1.19 0.76 2.03
CA ASP A 85 1.81 1.03 3.32
C ASP A 85 3.15 0.32 3.48
N LYS A 86 4.21 1.07 3.76
CA LYS A 86 5.50 0.53 4.22
C LYS A 86 5.31 -0.12 5.58
N VAL A 87 5.58 -1.42 5.68
CA VAL A 87 5.48 -2.15 6.94
C VAL A 87 6.83 -2.67 7.41
N THR A 88 6.94 -2.98 8.70
CA THR A 88 8.11 -3.65 9.27
C THR A 88 7.72 -5.05 9.70
N ILE A 89 8.55 -6.04 9.35
CA ILE A 89 8.37 -7.44 9.76
C ILE A 89 9.44 -7.79 10.79
N VAL A 90 9.03 -8.19 11.99
CA VAL A 90 9.93 -8.65 13.06
C VAL A 90 9.54 -10.07 13.44
N ALA A 91 10.47 -11.01 13.27
CA ALA A 91 10.25 -12.43 13.57
C ALA A 91 8.94 -13.00 12.97
N GLY A 92 8.63 -12.64 11.72
CA GLY A 92 7.44 -13.09 11.01
C GLY A 92 6.14 -12.35 11.36
N VAL A 93 6.20 -11.32 12.20
CA VAL A 93 5.04 -10.50 12.62
C VAL A 93 5.16 -9.10 12.03
N VAL A 94 4.12 -8.65 11.32
CA VAL A 94 3.99 -7.26 10.88
C VAL A 94 3.72 -6.37 12.09
N GLN A 95 4.49 -5.30 12.20
CA GLN A 95 4.29 -4.29 13.23
C GLN A 95 3.16 -3.35 12.82
N GLY A 96 2.19 -3.14 13.71
CA GLY A 96 1.09 -2.22 13.46
C GLY A 96 1.58 -0.79 13.25
N LEU A 97 0.88 -0.05 12.40
CA LEU A 97 1.17 1.35 12.10
C LEU A 97 0.56 2.26 13.18
N ALA A 98 1.00 3.53 13.18
CA ALA A 98 0.59 4.51 14.18
C ALA A 98 -0.91 4.86 14.12
N ASP A 99 -1.55 4.62 12.98
CA ASP A 99 -2.97 4.84 12.73
C ASP A 99 -3.86 3.63 13.10
N GLY A 100 -3.27 2.55 13.61
CA GLY A 100 -3.96 1.31 13.98
C GLY A 100 -3.97 0.23 12.90
N ALA A 101 -3.58 0.55 11.66
CA ALA A 101 -3.55 -0.41 10.57
C ALA A 101 -2.57 -1.56 10.86
N TYR A 102 -2.97 -2.78 10.48
CA TYR A 102 -2.21 -4.02 10.66
C TYR A 102 -1.78 -4.31 12.10
N ALA A 103 -2.56 -3.85 13.10
CA ALA A 103 -2.32 -4.00 14.53
C ALA A 103 -1.40 -5.19 14.90
N THR A 104 -0.35 -4.93 15.69
CA THR A 104 0.74 -5.88 15.92
C THR A 104 0.22 -7.27 16.34
N GLY A 105 0.67 -8.30 15.62
CA GLY A 105 0.27 -9.70 15.84
C GLY A 105 -1.01 -10.13 15.10
N LYS A 106 -1.66 -9.24 14.34
CA LYS A 106 -2.80 -9.57 13.47
C LYS A 106 -2.39 -9.99 12.07
N VAL A 107 -1.26 -9.50 11.58
CA VAL A 107 -0.70 -9.92 10.29
C VAL A 107 0.65 -10.59 10.52
N LEU A 108 0.80 -11.79 9.96
CA LEU A 108 2.08 -12.46 9.86
C LEU A 108 2.51 -12.44 8.39
N ALA A 109 3.77 -12.12 8.16
CA ALA A 109 4.34 -12.14 6.83
C ALA A 109 5.79 -12.57 6.91
N GLY A 110 6.29 -13.17 5.85
CA GLY A 110 7.68 -13.56 5.74
C GLY A 110 8.03 -13.91 4.31
N VAL A 111 9.32 -13.94 4.03
CA VAL A 111 9.87 -14.22 2.70
C VAL A 111 11.00 -15.23 2.79
N ASN A 112 11.12 -16.04 1.75
CA ASN A 112 12.26 -16.87 1.43
C ASN A 112 12.89 -16.33 0.14
N LEU A 113 14.22 -16.34 0.08
CA LEU A 113 14.96 -15.69 -1.00
C LEU A 113 15.23 -16.61 -2.19
N GLY A 114 14.69 -17.83 -2.25
CA GLY A 114 14.75 -18.71 -3.41
C GLY A 114 16.04 -19.55 -3.51
N LEU A 115 16.50 -20.11 -2.39
CA LEU A 115 17.58 -21.09 -2.35
C LEU A 115 17.25 -22.32 -3.20
N ALA A 116 18.28 -22.99 -3.73
CA ALA A 116 18.14 -24.20 -4.55
C ALA A 116 17.40 -25.33 -3.82
N THR A 117 17.57 -25.42 -2.50
CA THR A 117 16.72 -26.20 -1.61
C THR A 117 16.26 -25.27 -0.50
N GLU A 118 15.00 -24.86 -0.57
CA GLU A 118 14.44 -23.85 0.30
C GLU A 118 13.85 -24.49 1.57
N THR A 119 13.48 -23.69 2.57
CA THR A 119 12.76 -24.20 3.75
C THR A 119 11.29 -23.81 3.70
N ALA A 120 10.37 -24.77 3.81
CA ALA A 120 8.93 -24.48 3.87
C ALA A 120 8.61 -23.56 5.06
N PHE A 121 7.68 -22.61 4.88
CA PHE A 121 7.34 -21.61 5.89
C PHE A 121 6.75 -22.25 7.16
N PRO A 122 7.42 -22.18 8.33
CA PRO A 122 6.91 -22.80 9.56
C PRO A 122 5.57 -22.21 10.01
N ALA A 123 5.35 -20.91 9.79
CA ALA A 123 4.10 -20.24 10.11
C ALA A 123 2.91 -20.79 9.30
N VAL A 124 3.14 -21.09 8.01
CA VAL A 124 2.12 -21.66 7.12
C VAL A 124 1.82 -23.12 7.49
N ILE A 125 2.86 -23.92 7.78
CA ILE A 125 2.68 -25.30 8.28
C ILE A 125 1.86 -25.31 9.58
N SER A 126 2.14 -24.37 10.49
CA SER A 126 1.40 -24.25 11.75
C SER A 126 -0.06 -23.82 11.54
N ALA A 127 -0.33 -22.97 10.55
CA ALA A 127 -1.67 -22.50 10.26
C ALA A 127 -2.51 -23.59 9.55
N LEU A 128 -1.91 -24.38 8.66
CA LEU A 128 -2.60 -25.38 7.85
C LEU A 128 -1.92 -26.76 7.92
N PRO A 129 -1.91 -27.40 9.11
CA PRO A 129 -1.21 -28.67 9.30
C PRO A 129 -1.81 -29.77 8.43
N GLY A 130 -0.94 -30.51 7.75
CA GLY A 130 -1.32 -31.62 6.85
C GLY A 130 -1.75 -31.19 5.44
N ILE A 131 -2.11 -29.92 5.24
CA ILE A 131 -2.34 -29.33 3.91
C ILE A 131 -1.00 -28.77 3.39
N TRP A 132 -0.36 -27.91 4.17
CA TRP A 132 0.99 -27.42 3.88
C TRP A 132 2.01 -28.17 4.76
N THR A 133 2.75 -29.09 4.15
CA THR A 133 3.84 -29.86 4.77
C THR A 133 5.23 -29.25 4.54
N ALA A 134 6.25 -29.81 5.19
CA ALA A 134 7.65 -29.46 4.99
C ALA A 134 8.17 -29.73 3.56
N ASP A 135 7.42 -30.46 2.73
CA ASP A 135 7.76 -30.73 1.34
C ASP A 135 7.39 -29.57 0.41
N HIS A 136 6.50 -28.66 0.83
CA HIS A 136 6.11 -27.48 0.06
C HIS A 136 7.10 -26.31 0.31
N ARG A 137 8.31 -26.47 -0.21
CA ARG A 137 9.45 -25.58 0.09
C ARG A 137 9.53 -24.34 -0.81
N GLY A 138 9.09 -24.47 -2.07
CA GLY A 138 9.26 -23.41 -3.07
C GLY A 138 10.71 -23.28 -3.57
N ASP A 139 11.40 -24.41 -3.74
CA ASP A 139 12.80 -24.46 -4.18
C ASP A 139 13.04 -23.59 -5.43
N GLY A 140 14.07 -22.73 -5.38
CA GLY A 140 14.46 -21.85 -6.48
C GLY A 140 13.47 -20.72 -6.79
N ILE A 141 12.55 -20.40 -5.88
CA ILE A 141 11.56 -19.31 -6.03
C ILE A 141 11.67 -18.37 -4.84
N THR A 142 11.92 -17.09 -5.12
CA THR A 142 11.74 -16.03 -4.14
C THR A 142 10.25 -15.95 -3.82
N SER A 143 9.88 -16.39 -2.62
CA SER A 143 8.50 -16.62 -2.21
C SER A 143 8.21 -15.93 -0.89
N GLY A 144 6.94 -15.77 -0.56
CA GLY A 144 6.52 -15.26 0.74
C GLY A 144 5.18 -15.81 1.17
N TYR A 145 4.77 -15.44 2.37
CA TYR A 145 3.45 -15.74 2.88
C TYR A 145 2.83 -14.50 3.51
N LEU A 146 1.51 -14.47 3.53
CA LEU A 146 0.70 -13.50 4.25
C LEU A 146 -0.39 -14.26 5.00
N ILE A 147 -0.41 -14.14 6.33
CA ILE A 147 -1.47 -14.71 7.18
C ILE A 147 -2.18 -13.55 7.88
N LYS A 148 -3.48 -13.44 7.68
CA LYS A 148 -4.32 -12.39 8.31
C LYS A 148 -5.22 -13.04 9.34
N LYS A 149 -5.13 -12.59 10.58
CA LYS A 149 -5.94 -13.12 11.69
C LYS A 149 -7.31 -12.46 11.73
N PRO A 150 -8.37 -13.21 12.09
CA PRO A 150 -9.68 -12.62 12.30
C PRO A 150 -9.62 -11.61 13.45
N VAL A 151 -10.36 -10.52 13.28
CA VAL A 151 -10.56 -9.49 14.30
C VAL A 151 -12.05 -9.29 14.53
N LYS A 152 -12.41 -8.66 15.65
CA LYS A 152 -13.81 -8.31 15.91
C LYS A 152 -14.32 -7.44 14.77
N ALA A 153 -15.57 -7.64 14.33
CA ALA A 153 -16.15 -6.92 13.20
C ALA A 153 -15.99 -5.39 13.31
N LYS A 154 -16.13 -4.84 14.52
CA LYS A 154 -15.98 -3.40 14.78
C LYS A 154 -14.55 -2.85 14.61
N ASN A 155 -13.53 -3.70 14.67
CA ASN A 155 -12.12 -3.34 14.45
C ASN A 155 -11.63 -3.77 13.06
N TYR A 156 -12.51 -4.32 12.22
CA TYR A 156 -12.08 -4.95 10.97
C TYR A 156 -11.48 -3.94 9.99
N LEU A 157 -12.16 -2.82 9.76
CA LEU A 157 -11.67 -1.77 8.85
C LEU A 157 -10.53 -0.94 9.47
N GLU A 158 -10.48 -0.82 10.80
CA GLU A 158 -9.35 -0.21 11.51
C GLU A 158 -8.06 -1.01 11.30
N VAL A 159 -8.11 -2.33 11.50
CA VAL A 159 -6.93 -3.21 11.35
C VAL A 159 -6.63 -3.52 9.89
N TYR A 160 -7.67 -3.63 9.05
CA TYR A 160 -7.56 -3.90 7.61
C TYR A 160 -8.30 -2.82 6.82
N PRO A 161 -7.66 -1.66 6.56
CA PRO A 161 -8.31 -0.54 5.86
C PRO A 161 -8.88 -0.90 4.48
N GLN A 162 -8.23 -1.84 3.78
CA GLN A 162 -8.71 -2.37 2.49
C GLN A 162 -9.43 -3.72 2.62
N ALA A 163 -9.92 -4.04 3.82
CA ALA A 163 -10.58 -5.31 4.13
C ALA A 163 -9.73 -6.51 3.70
N ASP A 164 -10.34 -7.50 3.04
CA ASP A 164 -9.64 -8.71 2.63
C ASP A 164 -8.64 -8.45 1.49
N ASN A 165 -8.74 -7.31 0.80
CA ASN A 165 -7.83 -6.90 -0.27
C ASN A 165 -6.48 -6.38 0.24
N THR A 166 -6.03 -6.86 1.40
CA THR A 166 -4.68 -6.61 1.92
C THR A 166 -3.68 -7.50 1.18
N ILE A 167 -2.85 -6.88 0.33
CA ILE A 167 -1.92 -7.55 -0.59
C ILE A 167 -0.48 -7.31 -0.15
N LEU A 168 0.35 -8.37 -0.14
CA LEU A 168 1.78 -8.26 0.12
C LEU A 168 2.54 -7.99 -1.20
N SER A 169 3.29 -6.89 -1.21
CA SER A 169 4.32 -6.60 -2.21
C SER A 169 5.63 -6.28 -1.49
N ALA A 170 6.77 -6.39 -2.16
CA ALA A 170 8.04 -6.06 -1.53
C ALA A 170 9.09 -5.62 -2.54
N VAL A 171 9.98 -4.75 -2.09
CA VAL A 171 11.17 -4.35 -2.84
C VAL A 171 12.23 -5.42 -2.66
N PHE A 172 12.70 -5.97 -3.77
CA PHE A 172 13.79 -6.92 -3.80
C PHE A 172 14.99 -6.36 -4.53
N ASP A 173 16.15 -6.60 -3.96
CA ASP A 173 17.38 -6.75 -4.73
C ASP A 173 17.26 -8.11 -5.44
N MET A 174 17.04 -8.09 -6.76
CA MET A 174 16.57 -9.25 -7.52
C MET A 174 17.70 -10.26 -7.78
N SER A 175 18.03 -10.56 -9.04
CA SER A 175 18.93 -11.67 -9.37
C SER A 175 20.40 -11.39 -9.02
N TYR A 176 21.11 -12.41 -8.54
CA TYR A 176 22.57 -12.41 -8.50
C TYR A 176 23.13 -12.44 -9.93
N LEU A 177 24.05 -11.53 -10.23
CA LEU A 177 24.67 -11.39 -11.56
C LEU A 177 26.09 -11.93 -11.53
N PHE A 178 26.46 -12.67 -12.58
CA PHE A 178 27.83 -13.08 -12.83
C PHE A 178 28.64 -11.90 -13.37
N ASP A 179 29.77 -11.58 -12.72
CA ASP A 179 30.73 -10.58 -13.19
C ASP A 179 32.04 -11.26 -13.63
N PRO A 180 32.34 -11.34 -14.95
CA PRO A 180 33.56 -11.97 -15.43
C PRO A 180 34.84 -11.19 -15.10
N ARG A 181 34.72 -9.95 -14.59
CA ARG A 181 35.87 -9.17 -14.07
C ARG A 181 36.32 -9.69 -12.71
N ASP A 182 35.45 -10.41 -12.00
CA ASP A 182 35.75 -11.04 -10.72
C ASP A 182 36.13 -12.51 -10.93
N LEU A 183 37.43 -12.80 -10.85
CA LEU A 183 37.98 -14.14 -11.05
C LEU A 183 37.60 -15.14 -9.94
N THR A 184 36.92 -14.69 -8.88
CA THR A 184 36.38 -15.59 -7.84
C THR A 184 35.01 -16.15 -8.20
N MET A 185 34.36 -15.60 -9.22
CA MET A 185 33.08 -16.08 -9.74
C MET A 185 33.29 -17.11 -10.85
N ASP A 186 32.44 -18.12 -10.89
CA ASP A 186 32.38 -19.15 -11.94
C ASP A 186 31.05 -19.05 -12.68
N ALA A 187 31.09 -18.92 -14.00
CA ALA A 187 29.91 -18.79 -14.87
C ALA A 187 28.94 -19.98 -14.80
N TYR A 188 29.38 -21.13 -14.27
CA TYR A 188 28.58 -22.34 -14.14
C TYR A 188 28.22 -22.67 -12.69
N ASP A 189 28.67 -21.86 -11.71
CA ASP A 189 28.32 -22.00 -10.29
C ASP A 189 27.64 -20.71 -9.76
N PRO A 190 26.30 -20.63 -9.81
CA PRO A 190 25.56 -19.47 -9.32
C PRO A 190 25.76 -19.12 -7.85
N ASP A 191 26.23 -20.06 -7.01
CA ASP A 191 26.53 -19.77 -5.61
C ASP A 191 27.79 -18.89 -5.44
N THR A 192 28.61 -18.78 -6.49
CA THR A 192 29.79 -17.89 -6.52
C THR A 192 29.45 -16.44 -6.91
N TRP A 193 28.28 -16.17 -7.48
CA TRP A 193 27.88 -14.84 -7.98
C TRP A 193 27.51 -13.85 -6.85
N VAL A 194 27.93 -14.15 -5.62
CA VAL A 194 27.63 -13.40 -4.41
C VAL A 194 28.69 -12.32 -4.21
N LYS A 195 28.29 -11.04 -4.21
CA LYS A 195 29.18 -9.91 -3.97
C LYS A 195 29.00 -9.31 -2.57
N ALA A 196 30.09 -8.88 -1.94
CA ALA A 196 30.06 -8.17 -0.64
C ALA A 196 29.43 -6.76 -0.73
N ASP A 197 29.44 -6.16 -1.92
CA ASP A 197 28.76 -4.92 -2.27
C ASP A 197 28.04 -5.10 -3.62
N PRO A 198 26.74 -5.39 -3.64
CA PRO A 198 26.03 -5.85 -4.83
C PRO A 198 26.01 -4.83 -5.97
N LEU A 199 26.72 -5.09 -7.07
CA LEU A 199 26.50 -4.44 -8.36
C LEU A 199 25.41 -5.22 -9.13
N LEU A 200 24.16 -5.15 -8.67
CA LEU A 200 23.04 -5.96 -9.18
C LEU A 200 22.32 -5.34 -10.38
N ASP A 201 22.70 -4.13 -10.78
CA ASP A 201 21.98 -3.28 -11.72
C ASP A 201 22.84 -2.90 -12.94
N ASN A 202 24.04 -3.46 -13.10
CA ASN A 202 24.83 -3.24 -14.33
C ASN A 202 24.15 -3.99 -15.49
N PRO A 203 23.66 -3.29 -16.52
CA PRO A 203 22.82 -3.92 -17.55
C PRO A 203 23.59 -4.84 -18.49
N VAL A 204 24.92 -4.66 -18.65
CA VAL A 204 25.75 -5.58 -19.44
C VAL A 204 25.89 -6.92 -18.72
N LEU A 205 26.11 -6.89 -17.40
CA LEU A 205 26.11 -8.11 -16.59
C LEU A 205 24.72 -8.76 -16.54
N GLY A 206 23.66 -7.94 -16.51
CA GLY A 206 22.28 -8.40 -16.62
C GLY A 206 21.99 -9.12 -17.94
N LEU A 207 22.50 -8.59 -19.06
CA LEU A 207 22.41 -9.25 -20.36
C LEU A 207 23.18 -10.57 -20.38
N LEU A 208 24.43 -10.57 -19.89
CA LEU A 208 25.25 -11.77 -19.81
C LEU A 208 24.56 -12.87 -19.01
N TRP A 209 24.06 -12.52 -17.82
CA TRP A 209 23.27 -13.40 -16.97
C TRP A 209 22.09 -14.02 -17.73
N TYR A 210 21.28 -13.21 -18.40
CA TYR A 210 20.14 -13.71 -19.17
C TYR A 210 20.55 -14.67 -20.29
N LEU A 211 21.64 -14.37 -21.01
CA LEU A 211 22.15 -15.23 -22.08
C LEU A 211 22.60 -16.60 -21.55
N ILE A 212 23.36 -16.64 -20.45
CA ILE A 212 23.87 -17.91 -19.91
C ILE A 212 22.77 -18.72 -19.19
N THR A 213 21.86 -18.07 -18.46
CA THR A 213 20.86 -18.80 -17.65
C THR A 213 19.59 -19.18 -18.40
N ASP A 214 19.17 -18.39 -19.38
CA ASP A 214 17.87 -18.56 -20.04
C ASP A 214 17.98 -18.79 -21.56
N ARG A 215 19.11 -18.43 -22.18
CA ARG A 215 19.34 -18.68 -23.62
C ARG A 215 20.26 -19.87 -23.91
N GLY A 216 20.92 -20.40 -22.88
CA GLY A 216 21.83 -21.54 -23.03
C GLY A 216 23.09 -21.20 -23.82
N VAL A 217 23.49 -19.92 -23.83
CA VAL A 217 24.76 -19.50 -24.41
C VAL A 217 25.90 -20.06 -23.57
N ASP A 218 26.83 -20.75 -24.23
CA ASP A 218 27.98 -21.33 -23.53
C ASP A 218 29.04 -20.26 -23.27
N TYR A 219 29.39 -20.07 -22.00
CA TYR A 219 30.33 -19.02 -21.59
C TYR A 219 31.71 -19.26 -22.18
N ASP A 220 32.26 -20.46 -22.03
CA ASP A 220 33.65 -20.78 -22.41
C ASP A 220 33.90 -20.65 -23.93
N THR A 221 32.92 -21.01 -24.76
CA THR A 221 33.08 -21.03 -26.22
C THR A 221 32.54 -19.79 -26.92
N GLN A 222 31.50 -19.13 -26.38
CA GLN A 222 30.79 -18.03 -27.05
C GLN A 222 30.98 -16.66 -26.39
N ILE A 223 31.45 -16.58 -25.14
CA ILE A 223 31.64 -15.31 -24.41
C ILE A 223 33.11 -15.08 -24.08
N LEU A 224 33.74 -16.03 -23.38
CA LEU A 224 35.12 -15.94 -22.87
C LEU A 224 36.15 -15.58 -23.95
N PRO A 225 36.09 -16.09 -25.20
CA PRO A 225 37.08 -15.74 -26.22
C PRO A 225 37.01 -14.30 -26.71
N VAL A 226 35.90 -13.60 -26.42
CA VAL A 226 35.64 -12.19 -26.80
C VAL A 226 35.32 -11.35 -25.56
N ILE A 227 35.84 -11.75 -24.41
CA ILE A 227 35.48 -11.20 -23.10
C ILE A 227 35.79 -9.70 -22.96
N ASP A 228 36.77 -9.19 -23.69
CA ASP A 228 37.16 -7.78 -23.69
C ASP A 228 36.00 -6.85 -24.10
N TYR A 229 35.11 -7.29 -25.00
CA TYR A 229 33.90 -6.55 -25.35
C TYR A 229 32.94 -6.43 -24.16
N TRP A 230 32.80 -7.52 -23.39
CA TRP A 230 31.92 -7.59 -22.23
C TRP A 230 32.44 -6.79 -21.04
N THR A 231 33.74 -6.93 -20.73
CA THR A 231 34.37 -6.22 -19.60
C THR A 231 34.48 -4.73 -19.88
N SER A 232 34.90 -4.31 -21.10
CA SER A 232 34.86 -2.90 -21.48
C SER A 232 33.43 -2.36 -21.52
N ALA A 233 32.48 -3.20 -21.95
CA ALA A 233 31.03 -3.06 -21.82
C ALA A 233 30.59 -2.57 -20.44
N ALA A 234 30.87 -3.43 -19.46
CA ALA A 234 30.49 -3.29 -18.08
C ALA A 234 31.21 -2.13 -17.39
N ASP A 235 32.51 -1.94 -17.64
CA ASP A 235 33.31 -0.84 -17.09
C ASP A 235 32.76 0.52 -17.52
N HIS A 236 32.34 0.66 -18.79
CA HIS A 236 31.72 1.90 -19.26
C HIS A 236 30.36 2.17 -18.58
N CYS A 237 29.58 1.14 -18.27
CA CYS A 237 28.33 1.29 -17.52
C CYS A 237 28.60 1.75 -16.06
N ASP A 238 29.72 1.31 -15.47
CA ASP A 238 30.13 1.67 -14.11
C ASP A 238 30.87 3.01 -14.00
N GLU A 239 31.18 3.68 -15.12
CA GLU A 239 31.78 5.03 -15.10
C GLU A 239 30.89 6.02 -14.33
N LEU A 240 31.53 6.91 -13.57
CA LEU A 240 30.83 7.92 -12.78
C LEU A 240 30.50 9.15 -13.64
N VAL A 241 29.23 9.56 -13.62
CA VAL A 241 28.71 10.76 -14.26
C VAL A 241 28.27 11.74 -13.18
N ALA A 242 28.74 12.98 -13.28
CA ALA A 242 28.41 14.05 -12.33
C ALA A 242 26.93 14.46 -12.46
N LEU A 243 26.32 14.74 -11.31
CA LEU A 243 24.92 15.18 -11.22
C LEU A 243 24.80 16.71 -11.03
N LYS A 244 23.67 17.28 -11.45
CA LYS A 244 23.33 18.71 -11.30
C LYS A 244 23.35 19.15 -9.83
N GLY A 245 22.81 18.32 -8.94
CA GLY A 245 22.78 18.54 -7.49
C GLY A 245 24.13 18.32 -6.78
N GLY A 246 25.18 17.96 -7.52
CA GLY A 246 26.46 17.52 -6.97
C GLY A 246 26.52 16.00 -6.74
N GLY A 247 27.73 15.47 -6.58
CA GLY A 247 27.96 14.02 -6.48
C GLY A 247 28.00 13.34 -7.85
N PHE A 248 27.93 12.01 -7.83
CA PHE A 248 28.05 11.16 -9.02
C PHE A 248 27.07 9.99 -8.97
N GLU A 249 26.61 9.55 -10.12
CA GLU A 249 25.97 8.24 -10.31
C GLU A 249 26.74 7.41 -11.34
N ARG A 250 26.54 6.09 -11.35
CA ARG A 250 27.03 5.23 -12.44
C ARG A 250 26.30 5.56 -13.74
N ARG A 251 27.02 5.48 -14.86
CA ARG A 251 26.55 5.91 -16.17
C ARG A 251 25.27 5.19 -16.58
N TYR A 252 25.23 3.87 -16.46
CA TYR A 252 24.07 3.06 -16.81
C TYR A 252 23.74 2.04 -15.73
N ARG A 253 22.49 2.09 -15.24
CA ARG A 253 21.89 1.15 -14.30
C ARG A 253 20.54 0.66 -14.82
N CYS A 254 20.10 -0.51 -14.38
CA CYS A 254 18.82 -1.07 -14.77
C CYS A 254 18.02 -1.60 -13.58
N CYS A 255 16.70 -1.67 -13.73
CA CYS A 255 15.76 -2.20 -12.75
C CYS A 255 14.66 -3.02 -13.47
N ILE A 256 15.12 -3.88 -14.36
CA ILE A 256 14.27 -4.56 -15.35
C ILE A 256 13.49 -5.67 -14.67
N LEU A 257 12.19 -5.72 -14.94
CA LEU A 257 11.32 -6.83 -14.62
C LEU A 257 10.74 -7.39 -15.93
N PHE A 258 10.75 -8.71 -16.09
CA PHE A 258 10.18 -9.35 -17.28
C PHE A 258 9.54 -10.70 -16.94
N ASP A 259 8.52 -11.05 -17.72
CA ASP A 259 7.88 -12.35 -17.64
C ASP A 259 8.65 -13.38 -18.49
N MET A 260 8.83 -14.59 -17.96
CA MET A 260 9.58 -15.66 -18.62
C MET A 260 8.86 -16.25 -19.86
N THR A 261 7.61 -15.85 -20.09
CA THR A 261 6.88 -16.16 -21.34
C THR A 261 7.10 -15.12 -22.43
N GLY A 262 7.80 -14.03 -22.12
CA GLY A 262 8.13 -12.98 -23.06
C GLY A 262 9.04 -13.46 -24.19
N GLU A 263 8.96 -12.81 -25.35
CA GLU A 263 9.82 -13.15 -26.48
C GLU A 263 11.28 -12.81 -26.13
N PRO A 264 12.24 -13.72 -26.37
CA PRO A 264 13.64 -13.46 -26.00
C PRO A 264 14.23 -12.21 -26.65
N ALA A 265 13.84 -11.91 -27.89
CA ALA A 265 14.26 -10.70 -28.58
C ALA A 265 13.78 -9.43 -27.86
N ASP A 266 12.54 -9.44 -27.35
CA ASP A 266 11.96 -8.33 -26.59
C ASP A 266 12.60 -8.17 -25.21
N ILE A 267 12.97 -9.27 -24.54
CA ILE A 267 13.67 -9.21 -23.25
C ILE A 267 15.08 -8.62 -23.44
N ILE A 268 15.82 -9.09 -24.45
CA ILE A 268 17.15 -8.56 -24.78
C ILE A 268 17.05 -7.09 -25.16
N SER A 269 16.05 -6.72 -25.97
CA SER A 269 15.70 -5.35 -26.32
C SER A 269 15.53 -4.45 -25.10
N GLU A 270 14.71 -4.88 -24.12
CA GLU A 270 14.49 -4.12 -22.89
C GLU A 270 15.78 -3.94 -22.08
N ILE A 271 16.67 -4.94 -22.06
CA ILE A 271 17.98 -4.83 -21.41
C ILE A 271 18.87 -3.82 -22.14
N LEU A 272 19.01 -3.93 -23.46
CA LEU A 272 19.85 -3.03 -24.26
C LEU A 272 19.40 -1.58 -24.19
N LYS A 273 18.08 -1.32 -24.15
CA LYS A 273 17.52 0.03 -23.99
C LYS A 273 18.07 0.78 -22.78
N THR A 274 18.40 0.08 -21.69
CA THR A 274 18.88 0.72 -20.44
C THR A 274 20.30 1.27 -20.52
N PHE A 275 21.08 0.92 -21.55
CA PHE A 275 22.45 1.40 -21.74
C PHE A 275 22.80 1.81 -23.18
N ASP A 276 21.77 2.00 -24.01
CA ASP A 276 21.89 2.15 -25.47
C ASP A 276 22.82 1.10 -26.07
N GLY A 277 22.62 -0.14 -25.63
CA GLY A 277 23.45 -1.28 -25.97
C GLY A 277 23.26 -1.73 -27.41
N TRP A 278 24.31 -2.34 -27.94
CA TRP A 278 24.29 -3.05 -29.21
C TRP A 278 24.98 -4.39 -29.01
N TYR A 279 24.38 -5.48 -29.48
CA TYR A 279 24.98 -6.80 -29.39
C TYR A 279 24.86 -7.55 -30.71
N SER A 280 25.84 -8.39 -31.00
CA SER A 280 25.91 -9.13 -32.25
C SER A 280 26.69 -10.42 -32.07
N GLU A 281 26.64 -11.28 -33.09
CA GLU A 281 27.49 -12.46 -33.20
C GLU A 281 28.64 -12.16 -34.17
N ASP A 282 29.86 -12.54 -33.79
CA ASP A 282 31.01 -12.52 -34.70
C ASP A 282 30.92 -13.63 -35.75
N ALA A 283 31.85 -13.64 -36.71
CA ALA A 283 31.89 -14.66 -37.77
C ALA A 283 32.07 -16.11 -37.27
N LEU A 284 32.37 -16.31 -35.98
CA LEU A 284 32.59 -17.61 -35.35
C LEU A 284 31.45 -17.97 -34.36
N GLY A 285 30.36 -17.19 -34.34
CA GLY A 285 29.18 -17.45 -33.51
C GLY A 285 29.34 -17.07 -32.04
N ARG A 286 30.27 -16.15 -31.74
CA ARG A 286 30.52 -15.63 -30.40
C ARG A 286 29.81 -14.31 -30.21
N TYR A 287 29.28 -14.06 -29.02
CA TYR A 287 28.52 -12.84 -28.75
C TYR A 287 29.43 -11.71 -28.32
N ILE A 288 29.34 -10.59 -29.02
CA ILE A 288 30.01 -9.34 -28.69
C ILE A 288 28.97 -8.29 -28.28
N VAL A 289 29.39 -7.35 -27.44
CA VAL A 289 28.54 -6.28 -26.92
C VAL A 289 29.27 -4.95 -26.93
N TYR A 290 28.53 -3.90 -27.25
CA TYR A 290 28.95 -2.51 -27.15
C TYR A 290 27.98 -1.76 -26.27
N SER A 291 28.51 -0.90 -25.41
CA SER A 291 27.70 0.07 -24.68
C SER A 291 27.37 1.28 -25.55
N GLY A 292 26.48 2.16 -25.09
CA GLY A 292 26.01 3.33 -25.85
C GLY A 292 27.03 4.39 -26.28
N ARG A 293 28.30 4.32 -25.88
CA ARG A 293 29.29 5.35 -26.28
C ARG A 293 29.62 5.31 -27.76
N TYR A 294 30.11 6.43 -28.27
CA TYR A 294 30.76 6.44 -29.57
C TYR A 294 32.09 5.66 -29.49
N TYR A 295 32.28 4.74 -30.43
CA TYR A 295 33.56 4.06 -30.64
C TYR A 295 34.10 4.53 -31.98
N GLU A 296 35.36 4.98 -32.01
CA GLU A 296 35.99 5.41 -33.25
C GLU A 296 36.00 4.24 -34.25
N PRO A 297 35.46 4.43 -35.48
CA PRO A 297 35.42 3.37 -36.47
C PRO A 297 36.81 2.81 -36.79
N THR A 298 36.94 1.49 -36.69
CA THR A 298 38.18 0.78 -37.10
C THR A 298 38.08 0.19 -38.51
N VAL A 299 36.85 -0.04 -38.98
CA VAL A 299 36.54 -0.59 -40.29
C VAL A 299 36.02 0.51 -41.22
N ALA A 300 36.49 0.50 -42.46
CA ALA A 300 36.05 1.41 -43.51
C ALA A 300 35.38 0.65 -44.66
N ILE A 301 34.23 1.16 -45.12
CA ILE A 301 33.54 0.71 -46.31
C ILE A 301 33.60 1.82 -47.35
N GLY A 302 34.34 1.57 -48.43
CA GLY A 302 34.54 2.50 -49.54
C GLY A 302 33.86 2.06 -50.84
N PRO A 303 33.98 2.85 -51.91
CA PRO A 303 33.24 2.64 -53.16
C PRO A 303 33.49 1.28 -53.82
N SER A 304 34.68 0.69 -53.65
CA SER A 304 35.01 -0.62 -54.22
C SER A 304 34.30 -1.79 -53.54
N GLN A 305 33.82 -1.60 -52.30
CA GLN A 305 33.10 -2.62 -51.54
C GLN A 305 31.58 -2.50 -51.71
N ILE A 306 31.07 -1.35 -52.15
CA ILE A 306 29.64 -1.07 -52.28
C ILE A 306 29.12 -1.60 -53.62
N VAL A 307 28.13 -2.49 -53.56
CA VAL A 307 27.45 -3.08 -54.73
C VAL A 307 26.12 -2.38 -55.00
N ASN A 308 25.40 -2.02 -53.94
CA ASN A 308 24.15 -1.29 -54.00
C ASN A 308 24.05 -0.35 -52.80
N ALA A 309 23.46 0.82 -53.00
CA ALA A 309 23.25 1.80 -51.94
C ALA A 309 21.91 2.50 -52.14
N ARG A 310 21.22 2.72 -51.02
CA ARG A 310 20.10 3.65 -50.92
C ARG A 310 20.49 4.71 -49.90
N HIS A 311 20.50 5.98 -50.29
CA HIS A 311 20.77 7.09 -49.38
C HIS A 311 19.55 8.02 -49.32
N GLN A 312 19.27 8.48 -48.12
CA GLN A 312 18.27 9.48 -47.80
C GLN A 312 18.96 10.53 -46.93
N GLY A 313 18.94 11.78 -47.39
CA GLY A 313 19.60 12.93 -46.73
C GLY A 313 18.62 13.86 -46.00
N PHE A 314 17.47 13.34 -45.56
CA PHE A 314 16.46 14.06 -44.80
C PHE A 314 15.65 13.11 -43.93
N VAL A 315 15.04 13.65 -42.87
CA VAL A 315 13.98 12.98 -42.11
C VAL A 315 12.67 13.65 -42.48
N GLU A 316 11.62 12.86 -42.75
CA GLU A 316 10.30 13.40 -43.07
C GLU A 316 9.71 14.12 -41.85
N ASP A 317 8.94 15.19 -42.09
CA ASP A 317 8.33 15.99 -41.02
C ASP A 317 7.37 15.19 -40.11
N GLU A 318 6.90 14.04 -40.59
CA GLU A 318 6.06 13.09 -39.84
C GLU A 318 6.91 12.20 -38.92
N ASP A 319 8.14 11.86 -39.31
CA ASP A 319 9.06 10.99 -38.60
C ASP A 319 10.04 11.73 -37.67
N PHE A 320 10.17 13.05 -37.83
CA PHE A 320 11.07 13.89 -37.05
C PHE A 320 10.54 14.14 -35.63
N ILE A 321 11.37 13.96 -34.61
CA ILE A 321 10.93 13.97 -33.21
C ILE A 321 11.59 15.12 -32.46
N ASN A 322 10.83 15.93 -31.74
CA ASN A 322 11.38 17.05 -30.97
C ASN A 322 11.00 17.04 -29.49
N GLU A 323 10.28 16.02 -29.03
CA GLU A 323 10.03 15.77 -27.61
C GLU A 323 10.06 14.27 -27.28
N ILE A 324 10.67 13.93 -26.14
CA ILE A 324 10.60 12.61 -25.52
C ILE A 324 10.20 12.80 -24.05
N PRO A 325 8.99 12.41 -23.65
CA PRO A 325 8.61 12.33 -22.24
C PRO A 325 9.50 11.33 -21.49
N ILE A 326 9.89 11.68 -20.26
CA ILE A 326 10.84 10.92 -19.47
C ILE A 326 10.14 10.35 -18.24
N THR A 327 10.10 9.03 -18.15
CA THR A 327 9.71 8.29 -16.94
C THR A 327 10.88 7.48 -16.43
N TYR A 328 10.92 7.17 -15.14
CA TYR A 328 11.98 6.37 -14.51
C TYR A 328 11.44 5.70 -13.24
N VAL A 329 12.03 4.57 -12.82
CA VAL A 329 11.58 3.88 -11.59
C VAL A 329 12.18 4.58 -10.38
N SER A 330 11.36 5.28 -9.59
CA SER A 330 11.85 6.13 -8.50
C SER A 330 11.68 5.49 -7.13
N ALA A 331 12.79 5.23 -6.43
CA ALA A 331 12.76 4.72 -5.05
C ALA A 331 12.10 5.70 -4.06
N GLU A 332 12.15 7.01 -4.35
CA GLU A 332 11.49 8.06 -3.56
C GLU A 332 9.96 8.03 -3.72
N HIS A 333 9.47 7.52 -4.85
CA HIS A 333 8.04 7.37 -5.17
C HIS A 333 7.59 5.91 -5.05
N ASP A 334 8.16 5.16 -4.09
CA ASP A 334 7.81 3.76 -3.81
C ASP A 334 7.97 2.81 -5.00
N TYR A 335 8.98 3.08 -5.84
CA TYR A 335 9.31 2.35 -7.07
C TYR A 335 8.24 2.42 -8.16
N ASN A 336 7.39 3.45 -8.13
CA ASN A 336 6.54 3.81 -9.25
C ASN A 336 7.34 4.49 -10.38
N GLU A 337 6.70 4.67 -11.55
CA GLU A 337 7.28 5.33 -12.73
C GLU A 337 6.72 6.77 -12.90
N PRO A 338 7.15 7.78 -12.10
CA PRO A 338 6.67 9.15 -12.29
C PRO A 338 7.33 9.85 -13.49
N ASP A 339 6.68 10.91 -13.97
CA ASP A 339 7.19 11.78 -15.03
C ASP A 339 8.25 12.75 -14.50
N ALA A 340 9.36 12.88 -15.23
CA ALA A 340 10.41 13.86 -15.01
C ALA A 340 10.41 14.93 -16.12
N THR A 341 11.32 15.89 -16.04
CA THR A 341 11.51 16.89 -17.10
C THR A 341 11.75 16.20 -18.46
N PRO A 342 10.95 16.47 -19.50
CA PRO A 342 11.10 15.83 -20.80
C PRO A 342 12.41 16.23 -21.48
N TRP A 343 12.83 15.42 -22.46
CA TRP A 343 13.89 15.81 -23.38
C TRP A 343 13.29 16.49 -24.61
N THR A 344 13.55 17.79 -24.79
CA THR A 344 12.97 18.63 -25.83
C THR A 344 14.04 19.31 -26.67
N ASP A 345 13.75 19.49 -27.97
CA ASP A 345 14.45 20.41 -28.85
C ASP A 345 13.61 21.69 -28.97
N GLU A 346 13.84 22.63 -28.05
CA GLU A 346 13.06 23.87 -27.96
C GLU A 346 13.19 24.76 -29.21
N ASP A 347 14.36 24.73 -29.86
CA ASP A 347 14.64 25.51 -31.06
C ASP A 347 13.82 24.97 -32.24
N ASP A 348 13.80 23.64 -32.45
CA ASP A 348 12.99 23.01 -33.51
C ASP A 348 11.47 23.18 -33.25
N ILE A 349 11.04 23.06 -31.99
CA ILE A 349 9.63 23.30 -31.61
C ILE A 349 9.22 24.74 -31.97
N ALA A 350 10.08 25.72 -31.67
CA ALA A 350 9.83 27.12 -32.00
C ALA A 350 9.81 27.37 -33.52
N GLU A 351 10.69 26.71 -34.28
CA GLU A 351 10.75 26.83 -35.74
C GLU A 351 9.52 26.21 -36.42
N ARG A 352 9.14 25.00 -36.02
CA ARG A 352 8.02 24.25 -36.65
C ARG A 352 6.66 24.65 -36.12
N GLY A 353 6.59 25.20 -34.91
CA GLY A 353 5.34 25.54 -34.23
C GLY A 353 4.49 24.32 -33.85
N LYS A 354 5.09 23.12 -33.80
CA LYS A 354 4.43 21.87 -33.38
C LYS A 354 5.36 21.04 -32.50
N VAL A 355 4.77 20.35 -31.52
CA VAL A 355 5.45 19.32 -30.72
C VAL A 355 5.17 17.98 -31.37
N ASN A 356 6.22 17.22 -31.70
CA ASN A 356 6.15 15.85 -32.19
C ASN A 356 6.84 14.93 -31.19
N SER A 357 6.03 14.31 -30.34
CA SER A 357 6.49 13.53 -29.19
C SER A 357 6.52 12.04 -29.50
N THR A 358 7.48 11.31 -28.92
CA THR A 358 7.49 9.85 -28.90
C THR A 358 7.83 9.30 -27.54
N ASN A 359 7.41 8.07 -27.26
CA ASN A 359 7.68 7.41 -25.99
C ASN A 359 8.99 6.63 -26.05
N PHE A 360 9.86 6.88 -25.08
CA PHE A 360 11.05 6.08 -24.84
C PHE A 360 11.23 5.92 -23.32
N SER A 361 10.83 4.75 -22.81
CA SER A 361 10.69 4.53 -21.36
C SER A 361 11.51 3.31 -20.89
N PRO A 362 12.86 3.38 -20.92
CA PRO A 362 13.71 2.31 -20.44
C PRO A 362 13.56 2.12 -18.92
N GLN A 363 13.60 0.86 -18.48
CA GLN A 363 13.45 0.48 -17.07
C GLN A 363 14.74 0.76 -16.27
N THR A 364 14.95 2.03 -15.91
CA THR A 364 16.13 2.49 -15.15
C THR A 364 15.71 3.25 -13.88
N PRO A 365 16.58 3.31 -12.86
CA PRO A 365 16.27 3.96 -11.59
C PRO A 365 16.54 5.48 -11.57
N SER A 366 16.89 6.11 -12.69
CA SER A 366 17.38 7.50 -12.71
C SER A 366 16.82 8.33 -13.87
N HIS A 367 16.23 9.48 -13.55
CA HIS A 367 15.76 10.45 -14.54
C HIS A 367 16.92 11.00 -15.40
N SER A 368 18.07 11.30 -14.79
CA SER A 368 19.26 11.83 -15.48
C SER A 368 19.79 10.82 -16.51
N GLN A 369 19.84 9.53 -16.13
CA GLN A 369 20.18 8.46 -17.07
C GLN A 369 19.20 8.40 -18.26
N ASN A 370 17.89 8.49 -17.99
CA ASN A 370 16.89 8.41 -19.05
C ASN A 370 16.92 9.62 -20.00
N ARG A 371 17.24 10.82 -19.50
CA ARG A 371 17.49 11.98 -20.38
C ARG A 371 18.74 11.80 -21.24
N ARG A 372 19.83 11.23 -20.69
CA ARG A 372 21.04 10.89 -21.46
C ARG A 372 20.75 9.88 -22.57
N LEU A 373 19.91 8.89 -22.30
CA LEU A 373 19.47 7.91 -23.30
C LEU A 373 18.54 8.54 -24.34
N ALA A 374 17.59 9.39 -23.92
CA ALA A 374 16.68 10.10 -24.81
C ALA A 374 17.41 11.04 -25.77
N LYS A 375 18.44 11.75 -25.31
CA LYS A 375 19.34 12.57 -26.15
C LYS A 375 19.92 11.75 -27.30
N ARG A 376 20.43 10.55 -27.02
CA ARG A 376 20.99 9.64 -28.03
C ARG A 376 19.93 9.14 -29.00
N PHE A 377 18.81 8.74 -28.45
CA PHE A 377 17.69 8.22 -29.23
C PHE A 377 17.16 9.26 -30.22
N MET A 378 16.91 10.49 -29.76
CA MET A 378 16.49 11.60 -30.61
C MET A 378 17.53 11.94 -31.68
N ALA A 379 18.81 12.05 -31.31
CA ALA A 379 19.88 12.34 -32.27
C ALA A 379 19.99 11.27 -33.37
N ARG A 380 19.79 9.99 -33.03
CA ARG A 380 19.81 8.89 -33.98
C ARG A 380 18.60 8.90 -34.92
N GLN A 381 17.41 9.15 -34.37
CA GLN A 381 16.17 9.18 -35.15
C GLN A 381 16.13 10.38 -36.12
N ASN A 382 16.66 11.52 -35.67
CA ASN A 382 16.70 12.75 -36.44
C ASN A 382 17.94 12.88 -37.33
N ALA A 383 18.79 11.84 -37.41
CA ALA A 383 19.94 11.84 -38.29
C ALA A 383 19.50 11.94 -39.76
N ALA A 384 19.78 13.08 -40.40
CA ALA A 384 19.35 13.38 -41.75
C ALA A 384 19.94 12.41 -42.78
N ASP A 385 21.24 12.12 -42.66
CA ASP A 385 21.94 11.17 -43.52
C ASP A 385 21.76 9.75 -43.01
N ARG A 386 21.04 8.94 -43.79
CA ARG A 386 20.75 7.54 -43.50
C ARG A 386 20.59 6.72 -44.76
N GLY A 387 20.56 5.41 -44.63
CA GLY A 387 20.36 4.57 -45.80
C GLY A 387 20.61 3.09 -45.58
N THR A 388 20.71 2.38 -46.69
CA THR A 388 21.05 0.96 -46.76
C THR A 388 22.27 0.81 -47.65
N ILE A 389 23.27 0.04 -47.22
CA ILE A 389 24.41 -0.36 -48.04
C ILE A 389 24.39 -1.87 -48.20
N THR A 390 24.59 -2.35 -49.42
CA THR A 390 24.89 -3.74 -49.74
C THR A 390 26.31 -3.82 -50.28
N THR A 391 27.11 -4.67 -49.66
CA THR A 391 28.52 -4.83 -49.99
C THR A 391 28.79 -6.10 -50.79
N ASN A 392 29.97 -6.19 -51.39
CA ASN A 392 30.52 -7.46 -51.88
C ASN A 392 31.16 -8.26 -50.73
N TYR A 393 31.80 -9.39 -51.04
CA TYR A 393 32.47 -10.23 -50.06
C TYR A 393 33.52 -9.49 -49.19
N ASP A 394 34.23 -8.51 -49.75
CA ASP A 394 35.25 -7.75 -49.02
C ASP A 394 34.62 -6.84 -47.94
N GLY A 395 33.33 -6.55 -48.05
CA GLY A 395 32.57 -5.83 -47.03
C GLY A 395 32.14 -6.66 -45.83
N MET A 396 32.39 -7.98 -45.80
CA MET A 396 32.10 -8.82 -44.62
C MET A 396 32.84 -8.37 -43.35
N THR A 397 33.86 -7.51 -43.47
CA THR A 397 34.55 -6.88 -42.33
C THR A 397 33.62 -6.02 -41.47
N VAL A 398 32.42 -5.67 -41.95
CA VAL A 398 31.41 -4.95 -41.19
C VAL A 398 30.73 -5.79 -40.11
N ILE A 399 30.80 -7.12 -40.22
CA ILE A 399 30.16 -8.02 -39.26
C ILE A 399 30.81 -7.85 -37.89
N GLY A 400 29.98 -7.56 -36.89
CA GLY A 400 30.42 -7.34 -35.53
C GLY A 400 30.84 -5.89 -35.22
N GLU A 401 30.80 -4.99 -36.20
CA GLU A 401 31.06 -3.57 -35.96
C GLU A 401 29.75 -2.81 -35.70
N ARG A 402 29.71 -2.00 -34.65
CA ARG A 402 28.61 -1.04 -34.43
C ARG A 402 28.77 0.22 -35.27
N PHE A 403 30.02 0.69 -35.43
CA PHE A 403 30.35 1.93 -36.12
C PHE A 403 31.39 1.67 -37.23
N ILE A 404 31.16 2.24 -38.40
CA ILE A 404 32.08 2.16 -39.55
C ILE A 404 32.38 3.54 -40.12
N TRP A 405 33.52 3.64 -40.80
CA TRP A 405 33.79 4.78 -41.68
C TRP A 405 33.19 4.51 -43.05
N LEU A 406 32.09 5.17 -43.39
CA LEU A 406 31.41 5.01 -44.66
C LEU A 406 31.88 6.10 -45.64
N ASN A 407 32.40 5.68 -46.79
CA ASN A 407 32.75 6.54 -47.90
C ASN A 407 31.91 6.15 -49.13
N HIS A 408 30.74 6.78 -49.26
CA HIS A 408 29.79 6.53 -50.34
C HIS A 408 29.94 7.59 -51.45
N VAL A 409 30.66 7.20 -52.50
CA VAL A 409 30.93 8.03 -53.69
C VAL A 409 30.57 7.23 -54.93
N GLU A 410 29.74 7.80 -55.80
CA GLU A 410 29.38 7.22 -57.10
C GLU A 410 29.51 8.28 -58.21
N ALA A 411 30.13 7.91 -59.33
CA ALA A 411 30.34 8.80 -60.48
C ALA A 411 30.89 10.20 -60.10
N GLU A 412 31.93 10.23 -59.26
CA GLU A 412 32.60 11.46 -58.75
C GLU A 412 31.73 12.33 -57.84
N THR A 413 30.51 11.92 -57.51
CA THR A 413 29.62 12.59 -56.55
C THR A 413 29.72 11.91 -55.19
N SER A 414 30.04 12.69 -54.15
CA SER A 414 30.04 12.23 -52.76
C SER A 414 28.64 12.36 -52.16
N PHE A 415 28.03 11.24 -51.81
CA PHE A 415 26.73 11.21 -51.12
C PHE A 415 26.91 11.31 -49.61
N TYR A 416 27.87 10.57 -49.07
CA TYR A 416 28.19 10.60 -47.65
C TYR A 416 29.66 10.20 -47.41
N THR A 417 30.34 10.91 -46.51
CA THR A 417 31.67 10.53 -46.03
C THR A 417 31.78 10.86 -44.55
N GLY A 418 31.87 9.84 -43.71
CA GLY A 418 31.97 10.03 -42.27
C GLY A 418 31.71 8.77 -41.46
N ALA A 419 31.61 8.94 -40.15
CA ALA A 419 31.26 7.86 -39.23
C ALA A 419 29.76 7.54 -39.30
N ALA A 420 29.45 6.27 -39.56
CA ALA A 420 28.09 5.76 -39.63
C ALA A 420 27.86 4.69 -38.56
N GLU A 421 26.72 4.76 -37.89
CA GLU A 421 26.23 3.72 -36.98
C GLU A 421 25.39 2.71 -37.76
N ILE A 422 25.63 1.42 -37.54
CA ILE A 422 24.84 0.33 -38.10
C ILE A 422 23.62 0.09 -37.22
N VAL A 423 22.43 0.29 -37.80
CA VAL A 423 21.16 0.28 -37.05
C VAL A 423 20.32 -0.97 -37.29
N THR A 424 20.64 -1.79 -38.28
CA THR A 424 20.01 -3.11 -38.46
C THR A 424 21.02 -4.25 -38.43
N SER A 425 20.51 -5.48 -38.27
CA SER A 425 21.35 -6.67 -38.35
C SER A 425 21.98 -6.74 -39.75
N PRO A 426 23.32 -6.76 -39.91
CA PRO A 426 23.90 -6.97 -41.22
C PRO A 426 23.50 -8.35 -41.75
N GLU A 427 22.73 -8.36 -42.84
CA GLU A 427 22.21 -9.57 -43.48
C GLU A 427 23.21 -10.07 -44.52
N ARG A 428 23.61 -11.34 -44.39
CA ARG A 428 24.52 -11.97 -45.33
C ARG A 428 23.73 -12.58 -46.48
N ASP A 429 24.08 -12.19 -47.70
CA ASP A 429 23.59 -12.84 -48.90
C ASP A 429 24.29 -14.20 -49.07
N MET A 430 23.55 -15.30 -49.07
CA MET A 430 24.10 -16.65 -49.16
C MET A 430 24.65 -17.00 -50.56
N GLN A 431 24.32 -16.23 -51.60
CA GLN A 431 24.80 -16.43 -52.96
C GLN A 431 26.06 -15.62 -53.25
N THR A 432 26.06 -14.34 -52.89
CA THR A 432 27.18 -13.42 -53.17
C THR A 432 28.17 -13.32 -52.01
N LEU A 433 27.77 -13.78 -50.81
CA LEU A 433 28.48 -13.63 -49.54
C LEU A 433 28.72 -12.16 -49.15
N GLY A 434 28.07 -11.22 -49.83
CA GLY A 434 28.03 -9.81 -49.46
C GLY A 434 27.15 -9.58 -48.23
N VAL A 435 27.24 -8.36 -47.68
CA VAL A 435 26.49 -7.97 -46.47
C VAL A 435 25.65 -6.72 -46.73
N SER A 436 24.37 -6.78 -46.38
CA SER A 436 23.42 -5.66 -46.43
C SER A 436 23.12 -5.15 -45.03
N PHE A 437 23.18 -3.84 -44.81
CA PHE A 437 22.86 -3.23 -43.51
C PHE A 437 22.32 -1.81 -43.68
N ASP A 438 21.50 -1.38 -42.73
CA ASP A 438 21.06 0.00 -42.62
C ASP A 438 21.98 0.80 -41.71
N TRP A 439 22.14 2.07 -42.04
CA TRP A 439 23.04 2.98 -41.36
C TRP A 439 22.40 4.36 -41.16
N VAL A 440 22.92 5.06 -40.14
CA VAL A 440 22.64 6.47 -39.89
C VAL A 440 23.95 7.19 -39.59
N ALA A 441 24.04 8.46 -39.97
CA ALA A 441 25.17 9.30 -39.63
C ALA A 441 25.22 9.51 -38.11
N VAL A 442 26.42 9.47 -37.54
CA VAL A 442 26.64 9.70 -36.11
C VAL A 442 27.69 10.80 -35.90
N SER A 443 27.47 11.63 -34.89
CA SER A 443 28.47 12.60 -34.44
C SER A 443 29.32 12.01 -33.31
N PRO A 444 30.66 12.16 -33.34
CA PRO A 444 31.53 11.81 -32.22
C PRO A 444 31.20 12.59 -30.92
N SER A 445 30.49 13.72 -31.03
CA SER A 445 30.08 14.54 -29.88
C SER A 445 28.83 14.04 -29.15
N ILE A 446 28.27 12.89 -29.55
CA ILE A 446 27.05 12.33 -28.96
C ILE A 446 27.18 12.05 -27.45
N ASP A 447 28.42 11.86 -26.97
CA ASP A 447 28.74 11.62 -25.57
C ASP A 447 28.87 12.90 -24.72
N ASN A 448 28.86 14.08 -25.33
CA ASN A 448 28.97 15.34 -24.61
C ASN A 448 27.71 15.55 -23.75
N TRP A 449 27.89 15.68 -22.43
CA TRP A 449 26.81 15.88 -21.48
C TRP A 449 27.16 16.99 -20.49
N ASN A 450 26.27 17.97 -20.36
CA ASN A 450 26.36 19.04 -19.39
C ASN A 450 25.23 18.90 -18.35
N ALA A 451 25.55 18.30 -17.20
CA ALA A 451 24.58 18.08 -16.12
C ALA A 451 23.87 19.35 -15.65
N ALA A 452 24.54 20.51 -15.65
CA ALA A 452 23.96 21.75 -15.16
C ALA A 452 22.76 22.23 -16.01
N THR A 453 22.76 21.93 -17.30
CA THR A 453 21.73 22.38 -18.26
C THR A 453 20.86 21.24 -18.79
N GLU A 454 21.40 20.04 -18.93
CA GLU A 454 20.75 18.92 -19.62
C GLU A 454 20.11 17.88 -18.69
N GLU A 455 20.42 17.86 -17.39
CA GLU A 455 19.87 16.87 -16.45
C GLU A 455 18.38 17.06 -16.16
N GLY A 456 17.89 18.31 -16.18
CA GLY A 456 16.50 18.62 -15.84
C GLY A 456 16.22 18.50 -14.35
N GLU A 457 14.95 18.29 -14.02
CA GLU A 457 14.48 18.05 -12.66
C GLU A 457 13.78 16.69 -12.58
N PRO A 458 13.94 15.96 -11.46
CA PRO A 458 13.14 14.77 -11.16
C PRO A 458 11.68 15.13 -10.88
N ALA A 459 10.82 14.11 -10.84
CA ALA A 459 9.47 14.23 -10.30
C ALA A 459 9.48 14.79 -8.86
N PRO A 460 8.58 15.72 -8.51
CA PRO A 460 8.48 16.22 -7.14
C PRO A 460 8.01 15.12 -6.19
N VAL A 461 8.72 14.96 -5.08
CA VAL A 461 8.33 14.01 -4.02
C VAL A 461 7.24 14.67 -3.16
N GLU A 462 6.04 14.14 -3.22
CA GLU A 462 4.96 14.52 -2.30
C GLU A 462 4.94 13.56 -1.10
N ASP A 463 4.88 14.10 0.11
CA ASP A 463 4.66 13.28 1.30
C ASP A 463 3.22 12.77 1.29
N ARG A 464 3.05 11.45 1.40
CA ARG A 464 1.73 10.86 1.64
C ARG A 464 1.17 11.41 2.94
N ILE A 465 -0.03 11.99 2.88
CA ILE A 465 -0.76 12.43 4.07
C ILE A 465 -1.25 11.19 4.81
N ALA A 466 -0.54 10.78 5.85
CA ALA A 466 -1.02 9.74 6.76
C ALA A 466 -2.31 10.24 7.45
N PRO A 467 -3.31 9.37 7.63
CA PRO A 467 -4.48 9.71 8.44
C PRO A 467 -4.03 10.09 9.84
N LEU A 468 -4.43 11.27 10.33
CA LEU A 468 -4.16 11.67 11.71
C LEU A 468 -4.86 10.71 12.68
N PRO A 469 -4.21 10.29 13.78
CA PRO A 469 -4.87 9.53 14.83
C PRO A 469 -6.11 10.27 15.34
N LEU A 470 -7.20 9.54 15.60
CA LEU A 470 -8.41 10.13 16.16
C LEU A 470 -8.19 10.44 17.64
N GLU A 471 -8.57 11.64 18.08
CA GLU A 471 -8.52 12.03 19.49
C GLU A 471 -9.70 11.45 20.27
N ALA A 472 -9.49 11.15 21.56
CA ALA A 472 -10.56 10.70 22.44
C ALA A 472 -11.60 11.83 22.63
N PRO A 473 -12.90 11.54 22.55
CA PRO A 473 -13.92 12.56 22.78
C PRO A 473 -13.93 13.00 24.24
N VAL A 474 -14.33 14.25 24.47
CA VAL A 474 -14.45 14.82 25.82
C VAL A 474 -15.91 14.79 26.23
N ILE A 475 -16.17 14.18 27.38
CA ILE A 475 -17.48 14.25 28.02
C ILE A 475 -17.61 15.61 28.70
N THR A 476 -18.61 16.39 28.29
CA THR A 476 -18.86 17.74 28.83
C THR A 476 -19.84 17.71 29.99
N ASP A 477 -20.79 16.79 29.97
CA ASP A 477 -21.78 16.61 31.04
C ASP A 477 -22.31 15.18 31.12
N THR A 478 -22.66 14.75 32.32
CA THR A 478 -23.32 13.46 32.57
C THR A 478 -24.37 13.59 33.66
N GLU A 479 -25.59 13.15 33.37
CA GLU A 479 -26.71 13.21 34.31
C GLU A 479 -27.48 11.88 34.35
N ALA A 480 -27.87 11.45 35.55
CA ALA A 480 -28.80 10.34 35.71
C ALA A 480 -30.24 10.83 35.52
N GLU A 481 -30.90 10.36 34.46
CA GLU A 481 -32.33 10.57 34.25
C GLU A 481 -33.12 9.47 34.96
N LEU A 482 -33.82 9.85 36.03
CA LEU A 482 -34.68 8.95 36.80
C LEU A 482 -36.12 9.02 36.27
N GLY A 483 -36.73 7.84 36.08
CA GLY A 483 -38.15 7.71 35.75
C GLY A 483 -39.06 8.06 36.94
N ASP A 484 -40.33 8.33 36.64
CA ASP A 484 -41.32 8.72 37.65
C ASP A 484 -41.32 7.78 38.85
N GLY A 485 -41.21 8.37 40.05
CA GLY A 485 -41.19 7.65 41.33
C GLY A 485 -40.02 6.68 41.50
N GLY A 486 -38.93 6.83 40.72
CA GLY A 486 -37.69 6.06 40.85
C GLY A 486 -37.79 4.65 40.27
N SER A 487 -38.62 4.45 39.24
CA SER A 487 -38.90 3.12 38.65
C SER A 487 -37.86 2.63 37.65
N SER A 488 -37.06 3.54 37.09
CA SER A 488 -36.01 3.23 36.12
C SER A 488 -34.95 4.35 36.13
N ALA A 489 -33.72 4.04 35.71
CA ALA A 489 -32.69 5.04 35.46
C ALA A 489 -32.06 4.82 34.08
N ARG A 490 -31.62 5.90 33.44
CA ARG A 490 -30.67 5.89 32.30
C ARG A 490 -29.70 7.06 32.46
N ILE A 491 -28.58 7.03 31.77
CA ILE A 491 -27.60 8.11 31.81
C ILE A 491 -27.72 8.93 30.52
N ARG A 492 -27.85 10.25 30.66
CA ARG A 492 -27.65 11.22 29.59
C ARG A 492 -26.19 11.64 29.61
N ILE A 493 -25.51 11.47 28.48
CA ILE A 493 -24.12 11.84 28.29
C ILE A 493 -24.08 12.91 27.20
N THR A 494 -23.50 14.06 27.51
CA THR A 494 -23.24 15.12 26.54
C THR A 494 -21.73 15.13 26.27
N VAL A 495 -21.36 15.17 25.00
CA VAL A 495 -19.96 15.20 24.56
C VAL A 495 -19.75 16.31 23.55
N ASP A 496 -18.52 16.82 23.47
CA ASP A 496 -18.12 17.73 22.40
C ASP A 496 -18.33 17.05 21.04
N GLY A 497 -19.13 17.70 20.19
CA GLY A 497 -19.49 17.20 18.86
C GLY A 497 -18.51 17.64 17.76
N PHE A 498 -18.73 17.13 16.55
CA PHE A 498 -17.95 17.47 15.37
C PHE A 498 -18.87 17.84 14.21
N ASP A 499 -18.39 18.73 13.33
CA ASP A 499 -19.06 19.05 12.07
C ASP A 499 -18.67 18.05 10.97
N ARG A 500 -19.06 16.78 11.18
CA ARG A 500 -18.79 15.65 10.28
C ARG A 500 -20.02 14.76 10.12
N ASN A 501 -20.44 14.54 8.88
CA ASN A 501 -21.60 13.69 8.53
C ASN A 501 -21.33 12.18 8.63
N ASP A 502 -20.08 11.78 8.77
CA ASP A 502 -19.66 10.37 8.76
C ASP A 502 -19.37 9.82 10.16
N VAL A 503 -19.78 10.54 11.22
CA VAL A 503 -19.53 10.15 12.61
C VAL A 503 -20.61 9.20 13.12
N THR A 504 -20.17 8.10 13.75
CA THR A 504 -21.02 7.19 14.52
C THR A 504 -20.54 7.18 15.97
N TRP A 505 -21.42 7.47 16.93
CA TRP A 505 -21.06 7.51 18.34
C TRP A 505 -21.23 6.15 19.01
N PHE A 506 -20.39 5.87 20.00
CA PHE A 506 -20.46 4.70 20.87
C PHE A 506 -20.43 5.15 22.32
N ALA A 507 -21.40 4.72 23.12
CA ALA A 507 -21.35 4.92 24.57
C ALA A 507 -21.35 3.57 25.27
N ARG A 508 -20.59 3.45 26.35
CA ARG A 508 -20.60 2.26 27.19
C ARG A 508 -20.78 2.61 28.65
N TRP A 509 -21.42 1.69 29.39
CA TRP A 509 -21.61 1.82 30.82
C TRP A 509 -21.39 0.50 31.55
N ARG A 510 -21.00 0.58 32.82
CA ARG A 510 -20.92 -0.56 33.75
C ARG A 510 -21.19 -0.10 35.18
N ILE A 511 -21.58 -1.00 36.06
CA ILE A 511 -21.54 -0.70 37.50
C ILE A 511 -20.07 -0.49 37.88
N THR A 512 -19.75 0.51 38.69
CA THR A 512 -18.36 0.88 39.03
C THR A 512 -17.52 -0.30 39.58
N THR A 513 -18.17 -1.30 40.18
CA THR A 513 -17.50 -2.50 40.71
C THR A 513 -17.31 -3.62 39.69
N ASP A 514 -17.90 -3.52 38.50
CA ASP A 514 -17.90 -4.56 37.48
C ASP A 514 -16.74 -4.41 36.49
N THR A 515 -16.44 -5.49 35.78
CA THR A 515 -15.41 -5.52 34.72
C THR A 515 -16.00 -5.56 33.31
N THR A 516 -17.29 -5.86 33.17
CA THR A 516 -17.98 -6.01 31.89
C THR A 516 -18.70 -4.73 31.51
N TRP A 517 -18.50 -4.27 30.28
CA TRP A 517 -19.15 -3.08 29.74
C TRP A 517 -20.37 -3.44 28.90
N ASN A 518 -21.45 -2.66 29.05
CA ASN A 518 -22.58 -2.64 28.13
C ASN A 518 -22.37 -1.50 27.14
N GLU A 519 -22.21 -1.82 25.85
CA GLU A 519 -21.90 -0.87 24.78
C GLU A 519 -23.12 -0.68 23.87
N GLN A 520 -23.35 0.57 23.44
CA GLN A 520 -24.43 0.96 22.56
C GLN A 520 -23.90 1.89 21.46
N GLU A 521 -24.40 1.69 20.24
CA GLU A 521 -24.08 2.46 19.04
C GLU A 521 -25.19 3.49 18.73
N TYR A 522 -24.79 4.66 18.24
CA TYR A 522 -25.65 5.77 17.83
C TYR A 522 -25.17 6.30 16.47
N SER A 523 -25.81 5.81 15.40
CA SER A 523 -25.43 6.11 14.01
C SER A 523 -26.21 7.27 13.38
N ASP A 524 -27.19 7.84 14.08
CA ASP A 524 -28.15 8.82 13.56
C ASP A 524 -28.16 10.10 14.41
N ILE A 525 -26.96 10.57 14.78
CA ILE A 525 -26.75 11.83 15.48
C ILE A 525 -26.28 12.87 14.45
N ASP A 526 -27.04 13.95 14.29
CA ASP A 526 -26.69 15.04 13.38
C ASP A 526 -25.35 15.69 13.79
N PRO A 527 -24.50 16.11 12.83
CA PRO A 527 -23.31 16.89 13.13
C PRO A 527 -23.66 18.19 13.83
N GLY A 528 -22.80 18.59 14.76
CA GLY A 528 -23.04 19.75 15.59
C GLY A 528 -21.98 19.95 16.66
N PRO A 529 -22.07 21.05 17.44
CA PRO A 529 -21.12 21.37 18.49
C PRO A 529 -21.21 20.41 19.69
N ASP A 530 -22.34 19.73 19.88
CA ASP A 530 -22.57 18.79 20.97
C ASP A 530 -23.29 17.55 20.43
N ALA A 531 -22.97 16.38 20.99
CA ALA A 531 -23.74 15.15 20.78
C ALA A 531 -24.31 14.65 22.12
N VAL A 532 -25.60 14.27 22.11
CA VAL A 532 -26.30 13.76 23.30
C VAL A 532 -26.58 12.27 23.12
N LEU A 533 -26.04 11.46 24.02
CA LEU A 533 -26.14 10.00 24.01
C LEU A 533 -26.94 9.54 25.22
N LEU A 534 -27.97 8.73 24.99
CA LEU A 534 -28.86 8.20 26.03
C LEU A 534 -28.67 6.69 26.16
N THR A 535 -28.13 6.24 27.29
CA THR A 535 -27.89 4.82 27.52
C THR A 535 -29.19 4.02 27.56
N SER A 536 -29.06 2.70 27.41
CA SER A 536 -30.07 1.75 27.89
C SER A 536 -30.34 1.95 29.39
N LEU A 537 -31.40 1.29 29.89
CA LEU A 537 -31.71 1.30 31.32
C LEU A 537 -30.52 0.78 32.14
N VAL A 538 -30.22 1.49 33.22
CA VAL A 538 -29.17 1.16 34.19
C VAL A 538 -29.79 0.84 35.55
N PRO A 539 -29.10 0.09 36.42
CA PRO A 539 -29.60 -0.20 37.76
C PRO A 539 -29.73 1.07 38.62
N LEU A 540 -30.67 1.04 39.56
CA LEU A 540 -30.96 2.11 40.51
C LEU A 540 -30.05 2.00 41.75
N ASP A 541 -29.84 3.14 42.42
CA ASP A 541 -29.11 3.22 43.69
C ASP A 541 -27.69 2.64 43.64
N VAL A 542 -27.02 2.77 42.49
CA VAL A 542 -25.63 2.37 42.28
C VAL A 542 -24.83 3.48 41.59
N SER A 543 -23.50 3.37 41.65
CA SER A 543 -22.60 4.17 40.81
C SER A 543 -22.36 3.44 39.50
N VAL A 544 -22.46 4.16 38.40
CA VAL A 544 -22.25 3.66 37.04
C VAL A 544 -21.11 4.45 36.41
N ASP A 545 -20.12 3.75 35.88
CA ASP A 545 -19.06 4.36 35.09
C ASP A 545 -19.52 4.46 33.63
N VAL A 546 -19.24 5.58 32.98
CA VAL A 546 -19.53 5.80 31.56
C VAL A 546 -18.30 6.28 30.79
N GLU A 547 -18.21 5.85 29.54
CA GLU A 547 -17.19 6.29 28.58
C GLU A 547 -17.81 6.38 27.18
N VAL A 548 -17.26 7.27 26.35
CA VAL A 548 -17.72 7.51 24.97
C VAL A 548 -16.56 7.37 24.00
N ALA A 549 -16.84 6.87 22.81
CA ALA A 549 -15.95 6.86 21.65
C ALA A 549 -16.75 7.24 20.40
N TYR A 550 -16.07 7.53 19.30
CA TYR A 550 -16.71 7.74 17.99
C TYR A 550 -15.94 7.03 16.89
N GLY A 551 -16.67 6.53 15.90
CA GLY A 551 -16.13 6.06 14.63
C GLY A 551 -16.36 7.07 13.53
N VAL A 552 -15.54 6.99 12.48
CA VAL A 552 -15.69 7.82 11.27
C VAL A 552 -15.87 6.94 10.03
N GLY A 553 -16.26 7.52 8.90
CA GLY A 553 -16.65 6.77 7.70
C GLY A 553 -15.54 5.93 7.05
N ASP A 554 -14.28 6.13 7.44
CA ASP A 554 -13.14 5.31 7.05
C ASP A 554 -13.00 4.01 7.89
N GLY A 555 -13.86 3.80 8.88
CA GLY A 555 -13.92 2.61 9.72
C GLY A 555 -13.01 2.62 10.95
N ARG A 556 -12.25 3.70 11.20
CA ARG A 556 -11.48 3.89 12.43
C ARG A 556 -12.37 4.33 13.58
N VAL A 557 -12.01 3.94 14.81
CA VAL A 557 -12.68 4.31 16.06
C VAL A 557 -11.68 5.03 16.97
N SER A 558 -12.10 6.13 17.60
CA SER A 558 -11.27 6.87 18.54
C SER A 558 -11.01 6.09 19.83
N PRO A 559 -9.96 6.43 20.59
CA PRO A 559 -9.84 5.96 21.97
C PRO A 559 -11.07 6.35 22.79
N TRP A 560 -11.40 5.55 23.81
CA TRP A 560 -12.45 5.89 24.75
C TRP A 560 -12.08 7.16 25.53
N SER A 561 -13.09 7.97 25.83
CA SER A 561 -12.99 9.17 26.68
C SER A 561 -12.43 8.84 28.07
N ALA A 562 -12.14 9.88 28.85
CA ALA A 562 -11.98 9.71 30.28
C ALA A 562 -13.24 9.08 30.89
N LEU A 563 -13.03 8.26 31.93
CA LEU A 563 -14.09 7.59 32.67
C LEU A 563 -14.78 8.59 33.60
N GLU A 564 -16.11 8.70 33.48
CA GLU A 564 -16.95 9.50 34.36
C GLU A 564 -17.87 8.62 35.20
N ALA A 565 -18.00 8.91 36.50
CA ALA A 565 -18.83 8.13 37.42
C ALA A 565 -20.13 8.89 37.75
N VAL A 566 -21.26 8.25 37.47
CA VAL A 566 -22.60 8.83 37.64
C VAL A 566 -23.40 8.04 38.68
N SER A 567 -23.97 8.74 39.66
CA SER A 567 -24.82 8.13 40.69
C SER A 567 -26.27 8.06 40.25
N THR A 568 -26.89 6.88 40.31
CA THR A 568 -28.32 6.67 40.00
C THR A 568 -29.19 6.67 41.26
N SER A 569 -28.77 7.37 42.31
CA SER A 569 -29.47 7.36 43.60
C SER A 569 -30.85 8.00 43.53
N THR A 570 -31.84 7.29 44.05
CA THR A 570 -33.23 7.75 44.16
C THR A 570 -33.53 8.41 45.52
N ALA A 571 -32.51 8.59 46.38
CA ALA A 571 -32.67 9.06 47.74
C ALA A 571 -33.35 10.44 47.86
N ALA A 572 -33.10 11.34 46.90
CA ALA A 572 -33.72 12.66 46.87
C ALA A 572 -35.12 12.69 46.23
N LEU A 573 -35.58 11.58 45.64
CA LEU A 573 -36.86 11.53 44.93
C LEU A 573 -37.98 11.09 45.87
N ALA A 574 -38.89 12.01 46.21
CA ALA A 574 -40.06 11.70 47.02
C ALA A 574 -41.00 10.69 46.31
N PRO A 575 -41.60 9.72 47.02
CA PRO A 575 -42.70 8.94 46.47
C PRO A 575 -43.91 9.81 46.11
N ALA A 576 -44.78 9.32 45.24
CA ALA A 576 -46.07 9.98 45.01
C ALA A 576 -46.92 10.00 46.29
N PRO A 577 -47.81 10.99 46.50
CA PRO A 577 -48.67 11.04 47.67
C PRO A 577 -49.60 9.82 47.78
N PRO A 578 -49.90 9.35 49.02
CA PRO A 578 -50.94 8.34 49.24
C PRO A 578 -52.31 8.79 48.71
N THR A 579 -53.18 7.84 48.36
CA THR A 579 -54.53 8.12 47.83
C THR A 579 -55.60 7.51 48.73
N GLY A 580 -56.87 7.90 48.55
CA GLY A 580 -57.99 7.35 49.32
C GLY A 580 -57.91 7.59 50.83
N VAL A 581 -57.17 8.63 51.26
CA VAL A 581 -56.99 8.97 52.67
C VAL A 581 -58.33 9.38 53.27
N SER A 582 -58.75 8.67 54.32
CA SER A 582 -60.01 8.87 55.03
C SER A 582 -59.81 8.66 56.53
N GLY A 583 -60.65 9.30 57.34
CA GLY A 583 -60.63 9.15 58.79
C GLY A 583 -62.05 9.01 59.34
N THR A 584 -62.26 8.06 60.25
CA THR A 584 -63.53 7.81 60.93
C THR A 584 -63.31 7.94 62.43
N GLY A 585 -64.12 8.75 63.11
CA GLY A 585 -64.03 8.94 64.56
C GLY A 585 -65.03 8.06 65.33
N GLY A 586 -64.62 7.61 66.52
CA GLY A 586 -65.43 6.83 67.46
C GLY A 586 -65.37 7.41 68.88
N THR A 587 -65.65 6.59 69.89
CA THR A 587 -65.56 6.99 71.30
C THR A 587 -64.12 6.90 71.78
N LEU A 588 -63.47 8.06 71.98
CA LEU A 588 -62.03 8.15 72.31
C LEU A 588 -61.09 7.46 71.31
N GLU A 589 -61.51 7.31 70.04
CA GLU A 589 -60.75 6.62 68.99
C GLU A 589 -60.92 7.28 67.61
N ALA A 590 -59.94 7.09 66.72
CA ALA A 590 -59.98 7.49 65.32
C ALA A 590 -59.25 6.47 64.43
N ASP A 591 -59.93 5.96 63.41
CA ASP A 591 -59.37 5.05 62.41
C ASP A 591 -59.07 5.79 61.12
N ILE A 592 -57.80 5.76 60.71
CA ILE A 592 -57.30 6.40 59.50
C ILE A 592 -56.98 5.32 58.48
N ALA A 593 -57.54 5.40 57.28
CA ALA A 593 -57.30 4.45 56.20
C ALA A 593 -56.84 5.16 54.93
N TRP A 594 -55.91 4.57 54.20
CA TRP A 594 -55.40 5.08 52.94
C TRP A 594 -54.89 3.94 52.04
N THR A 595 -54.63 4.26 50.78
CA THR A 595 -53.85 3.43 49.86
C THR A 595 -52.47 4.04 49.73
N ASN A 596 -51.43 3.24 49.98
CA ASN A 596 -50.04 3.66 49.85
C ASN A 596 -49.71 4.15 48.45
N SER A 597 -48.65 4.96 48.36
CA SER A 597 -48.07 5.35 47.07
C SER A 597 -47.82 4.14 46.18
N ALA A 598 -48.17 4.21 44.91
CA ALA A 598 -47.83 3.19 43.93
C ALA A 598 -46.37 3.29 43.45
N SER A 599 -45.62 4.33 43.88
CA SER A 599 -44.22 4.50 43.51
C SER A 599 -43.35 3.36 44.04
N ALA A 600 -42.46 2.84 43.19
CA ALA A 600 -41.48 1.83 43.58
C ALA A 600 -40.52 2.32 44.68
N ASN A 601 -40.26 3.64 44.75
CA ASN A 601 -39.41 4.24 45.78
C ASN A 601 -40.10 4.44 47.15
N LEU A 602 -41.31 3.88 47.39
CA LEU A 602 -41.94 3.94 48.71
C LEU A 602 -41.31 2.92 49.67
N ALA A 603 -40.88 3.37 50.85
CA ALA A 603 -40.43 2.49 51.93
C ALA A 603 -41.45 2.38 53.07
N TYR A 604 -42.06 3.50 53.48
CA TYR A 604 -43.04 3.53 54.58
C TYR A 604 -43.96 4.74 54.50
N SER A 605 -45.09 4.68 55.21
CA SER A 605 -46.01 5.80 55.36
C SER A 605 -46.08 6.26 56.83
N ARG A 606 -46.36 7.55 57.04
CA ARG A 606 -46.60 8.14 58.37
C ARG A 606 -47.91 8.92 58.36
N ALA A 607 -48.72 8.71 59.38
CA ALA A 607 -49.87 9.53 59.76
C ALA A 607 -49.52 10.53 60.86
N TYR A 608 -49.95 11.77 60.66
CA TYR A 608 -49.76 12.93 61.54
C TYR A 608 -51.13 13.50 61.96
N ARG A 609 -51.22 14.09 63.15
CA ARG A 609 -52.45 14.65 63.73
C ARG A 609 -52.30 16.14 64.03
N ASN A 610 -53.35 16.93 63.79
CA ASN A 610 -53.43 18.35 64.12
C ASN A 610 -54.86 18.72 64.59
N THR A 611 -55.00 19.79 65.39
CA THR A 611 -56.31 20.39 65.74
C THR A 611 -56.83 21.34 64.67
N THR A 612 -55.99 21.66 63.67
CA THR A 612 -56.32 22.56 62.56
C THR A 612 -56.10 21.85 61.22
N ASN A 613 -56.84 22.27 60.17
CA ASN A 613 -56.74 21.66 58.84
C ASN A 613 -55.48 22.14 58.08
N THR A 614 -54.31 21.95 58.68
CA THR A 614 -53.01 22.20 58.06
C THR A 614 -52.00 21.14 58.52
N TYR A 615 -51.15 20.70 57.61
CA TYR A 615 -50.05 19.80 57.96
C TYR A 615 -49.00 20.51 58.82
N SER A 616 -48.81 21.82 58.64
CA SER A 616 -47.84 22.60 59.41
C SER A 616 -48.21 22.59 60.90
N GLY A 617 -47.25 22.21 61.76
CA GLY A 617 -47.48 22.03 63.19
C GLY A 617 -48.20 20.73 63.59
N SER A 618 -48.43 19.81 62.65
CA SER A 618 -48.96 18.48 62.98
C SER A 618 -47.94 17.64 63.75
N THR A 619 -48.44 16.76 64.62
CA THR A 619 -47.64 15.83 65.43
C THR A 619 -47.67 14.43 64.81
N LEU A 620 -46.52 13.77 64.69
CA LEU A 620 -46.45 12.37 64.24
C LEU A 620 -47.10 11.46 65.29
N VAL A 621 -48.06 10.62 64.88
CA VAL A 621 -48.80 9.73 65.79
C VAL A 621 -48.59 8.24 65.53
N SER A 622 -48.14 7.87 64.34
CA SER A 622 -48.10 6.46 63.89
C SER A 622 -46.72 5.80 63.89
N GLY A 623 -45.64 6.59 63.87
CA GLY A 623 -44.31 6.07 63.53
C GLY A 623 -44.20 5.62 62.07
N ASP A 624 -43.16 4.83 61.75
CA ASP A 624 -42.89 4.35 60.39
C ASP A 624 -43.70 3.10 60.10
N MET A 625 -44.69 3.20 59.24
CA MET A 625 -45.54 2.05 58.90
C MET A 625 -45.17 1.52 57.52
N ALA A 626 -44.29 0.51 57.49
CA ALA A 626 -43.90 -0.18 56.26
C ALA A 626 -45.05 -1.04 55.72
N SER A 627 -45.33 -0.92 54.41
CA SER A 627 -46.28 -1.76 53.69
C SER A 627 -45.98 -1.64 52.18
N ALA A 628 -46.45 -2.60 51.39
CA ALA A 628 -46.17 -2.62 49.95
C ALA A 628 -46.74 -1.39 49.23
N ALA A 629 -46.05 -0.96 48.17
CA ALA A 629 -46.53 0.09 47.29
C ALA A 629 -47.93 -0.27 46.73
N GLY A 630 -48.84 0.71 46.74
CA GLY A 630 -50.23 0.54 46.31
C GLY A 630 -51.13 -0.30 47.22
N ALA A 631 -50.63 -0.83 48.35
CA ALA A 631 -51.45 -1.57 49.29
C ALA A 631 -52.33 -0.65 50.15
N ALA A 632 -53.52 -1.15 50.53
CA ALA A 632 -54.33 -0.49 51.55
C ALA A 632 -53.66 -0.61 52.91
N GLN A 633 -53.73 0.45 53.71
CA GLN A 633 -53.13 0.52 55.03
C GLN A 633 -54.02 1.36 55.96
N SER A 634 -54.00 1.03 57.24
CA SER A 634 -54.78 1.74 58.25
C SER A 634 -53.95 1.97 59.52
N PHE A 635 -54.34 2.99 60.28
CA PHE A 635 -53.77 3.36 61.56
C PHE A 635 -54.90 3.72 62.53
N HIS A 636 -54.83 3.16 63.73
CA HIS A 636 -55.76 3.44 64.82
C HIS A 636 -55.10 4.36 65.84
N ASP A 637 -55.75 5.47 66.17
CA ASP A 637 -55.31 6.46 67.16
C ASP A 637 -56.35 6.58 68.29
N GLU A 638 -55.91 6.90 69.50
CA GLU A 638 -56.76 7.09 70.68
C GLU A 638 -56.68 8.54 71.20
N PRO A 639 -57.12 9.55 70.43
CA PRO A 639 -57.09 10.94 70.87
C PRO A 639 -58.19 11.23 71.91
N ALA A 640 -58.04 12.33 72.65
CA ALA A 640 -59.14 12.87 73.45
C ALA A 640 -60.31 13.34 72.57
N ALA A 641 -61.52 13.35 73.13
CA ALA A 641 -62.71 13.87 72.45
C ALA A 641 -62.49 15.28 71.89
N GLY A 642 -62.87 15.50 70.63
CA GLY A 642 -62.62 16.75 69.92
C GLY A 642 -62.60 16.64 68.40
N ALA A 643 -62.25 17.76 67.76
CA ALA A 643 -62.09 17.89 66.31
C ALA A 643 -60.62 17.73 65.92
N TRP A 644 -60.33 16.70 65.13
CA TRP A 644 -58.97 16.36 64.70
C TRP A 644 -58.85 16.30 63.18
N TYR A 645 -57.68 16.63 62.66
CA TYR A 645 -57.31 16.48 61.26
C TYR A 645 -56.09 15.58 61.18
N TYR A 646 -56.16 14.57 60.32
CA TYR A 646 -55.04 13.67 60.08
C TYR A 646 -54.45 13.90 58.70
N PHE A 647 -53.14 13.72 58.58
CA PHE A 647 -52.38 13.86 57.35
C PHE A 647 -51.49 12.64 57.14
N VAL A 648 -51.56 12.02 55.97
CA VAL A 648 -50.73 10.88 55.61
C VAL A 648 -49.69 11.29 54.57
N ARG A 649 -48.46 10.81 54.73
CA ARG A 649 -47.34 11.00 53.79
C ARG A 649 -46.63 9.67 53.57
N GLY A 650 -46.20 9.42 52.33
CA GLY A 650 -45.27 8.35 51.99
C GLY A 650 -43.83 8.85 52.03
N PHE A 651 -42.89 7.99 52.42
CA PHE A 651 -41.46 8.29 52.50
C PHE A 651 -40.65 7.20 51.80
N ASN A 652 -39.55 7.59 51.17
CA ASN A 652 -38.56 6.64 50.67
C ASN A 652 -37.61 6.19 51.79
N SER A 653 -36.70 5.26 51.48
CA SER A 653 -35.75 4.68 52.45
C SER A 653 -34.77 5.72 53.02
N ALA A 654 -34.52 6.82 52.32
CA ALA A 654 -33.68 7.93 52.75
C ALA A 654 -34.44 8.99 53.58
N GLY A 655 -35.75 8.84 53.77
CA GLY A 655 -36.58 9.76 54.56
C GLY A 655 -37.10 10.97 53.78
N THR A 656 -37.00 10.99 52.45
CA THR A 656 -37.61 12.01 51.60
C THR A 656 -39.11 11.73 51.45
N GLY A 657 -39.94 12.68 51.87
CA GLY A 657 -41.39 12.50 51.99
C GLY A 657 -42.21 13.15 50.87
N SER A 658 -43.29 12.49 50.46
CA SER A 658 -44.31 12.99 49.54
C SER A 658 -45.02 14.26 50.06
N ALA A 659 -45.88 14.88 49.26
CA ALA A 659 -46.85 15.84 49.78
C ALA A 659 -47.80 15.16 50.80
N ALA A 660 -48.32 15.93 51.74
CA ALA A 660 -49.27 15.46 52.75
C ALA A 660 -50.70 15.45 52.22
N VAL A 661 -51.44 14.38 52.49
CA VAL A 661 -52.85 14.25 52.10
C VAL A 661 -53.70 14.15 53.36
N GLY A 662 -54.66 15.06 53.50
CA GLY A 662 -55.49 15.16 54.70
C GLY A 662 -56.74 14.28 54.64
N THR A 663 -57.20 13.78 55.79
CA THR A 663 -58.47 13.04 55.93
C THR A 663 -59.72 13.92 55.87
N GLY A 664 -59.56 15.23 56.04
CA GLY A 664 -60.64 16.12 56.46
C GLY A 664 -60.88 16.04 57.98
N LEU A 665 -61.96 16.66 58.44
CA LEU A 665 -62.34 16.70 59.86
C LEU A 665 -62.76 15.30 60.35
N VAL A 666 -62.13 14.83 61.43
CA VAL A 666 -62.49 13.62 62.16
C VAL A 666 -62.98 14.04 63.55
N THR A 667 -64.23 13.70 63.88
CA THR A 667 -64.86 14.03 65.16
C THR A 667 -64.79 12.83 66.09
N VAL A 668 -64.15 13.01 67.25
CA VAL A 668 -64.04 11.98 68.31
C VAL A 668 -64.93 12.37 69.47
N VAL A 669 -65.79 11.46 69.92
CA VAL A 669 -66.80 11.70 70.98
C VAL A 669 -66.40 11.18 72.35
#